data_AF-A0A0R0JK93-F1
#
_entry.id   AF-A0A0R0JK93-F1
#
_cell.length_a   1.000
_cell.length_b   1.000
_cell.length_c   1.000
_cell.angle_alpha   90.00
_cell.angle_beta   90.00
_cell.angle_gamma   90.00
#
_symmetry.space_group_name_H-M   'P 1'
#
loop_
_entity.id
_entity.type
_entity.pdbx_description
1 polymer ?
#
loop_
_entity_poly.entity_id
_entity_poly.type
_entity_poly.pdbx_seq_one_letter_code
_entity_poly.pdbx_strand_id
1 'polypeptide(L)'
;MTLASSFPTPQVHAFDNPARRRRRSHFHIINRNKPHRTLHFLLIPTSPSPSSSLLFSCSSFPLTHSDPILQFRHHHLLSTDGNFIVEDLSAAVEEDVSPATTARIFVQEPPWLFLKGLLMQEEEMRQKDKEREKYNLLRRRQIEAETEAWEKMVEEYRELEREMREKMLAPNLPHVKSLLLGWFEPFRAAVEAEQTAHRARPKKQQDSIAPHVDDLPADKVAVIVMHKMMAMVMENEEGCVQLVHAAVHIGMALEQEVRIHKFVEGNKSSQSKKTEGDAEDSLDSDKEKQRNYLNSLLKKNRLREVQMILRKEECSPWSRDTQAKLGSRLVELLIDTAYVHSPVNQSADTPPDIRPAFRHGFKAVPWHPGQKFSKKYGIIQCDPLVLVGLEKCAKHMLIPYMPMLIPPKKWKGYDKGGHLFLPSYIMRTHGSKKQQDVMKNVDGAQMQKVFEALDILGNTKWRVNRRVLGVVESIWAGGGNIAGLVDCKDVPKPDKPLVEDLKLIQEWKCNVRKAKKINLERHSLRCDTELKLSVARKMKDEEGFYYPHNLDFRGRAYPMHPHLNHLGSDLCRGLLEFAEGRPLGKSGLRWLKIHLANLYAGGIEKQSYDGRLGFIEDHIHDIFDSADHPINGNRWWLTAEDPFQCLAACINLSEALRSSSPNSFISHLPIHQDGSCNGLQHYAALGRDDLEAAAVNLVAKEKPADVYTEIAVRVYDIMRQDSNKDPDTFPNALLAKVLIDQIDRKLVKQTVMTSVYGVTYIGAREQIKRRLGEKGFVTDDRLLYAASCYAAKVTLAALGEVFEAARGIMGWLGDCAKVIACENQAVCWTTPLGLPVVQPYCKTERYQIRTSLQLLALQREGSATVYSRYLSRSREVHFLLTLYIHWIVHT
;
A
#
# COMPACT_ATOMS: atom_id res chain seq x y z
N MET A 1 -23.30 -65.43 4.23
CA MET A 1 -23.68 -66.15 5.47
C MET A 1 -24.22 -65.13 6.47
N THR A 2 -25.38 -65.42 7.05
CA THR A 2 -25.86 -65.06 8.42
C THR A 2 -25.53 -63.67 9.01
N LEU A 3 -26.54 -62.81 9.24
CA LEU A 3 -27.23 -62.53 10.55
C LEU A 3 -26.40 -61.64 11.51
N ALA A 4 -26.96 -60.68 12.28
CA ALA A 4 -28.29 -60.06 12.33
C ALA A 4 -28.27 -58.79 13.21
N SER A 5 -29.35 -57.97 13.16
CA SER A 5 -29.95 -57.15 14.25
C SER A 5 -29.11 -56.13 15.06
N SER A 6 -29.60 -54.95 15.46
CA SER A 6 -30.91 -54.30 15.29
C SER A 6 -30.87 -52.82 15.77
N PHE A 7 -31.71 -51.96 15.20
CA PHE A 7 -32.08 -50.65 15.77
C PHE A 7 -33.03 -50.82 16.99
N PRO A 8 -33.21 -49.80 17.87
CA PRO A 8 -34.37 -48.90 17.66
C PRO A 8 -34.19 -47.42 18.10
N THR A 9 -34.86 -46.53 17.36
CA THR A 9 -35.42 -45.22 17.80
C THR A 9 -36.85 -45.41 18.35
N PRO A 10 -37.63 -44.36 18.71
CA PRO A 10 -37.38 -43.13 19.49
C PRO A 10 -38.39 -43.00 20.68
N GLN A 11 -38.33 -41.95 21.50
CA GLN A 11 -39.52 -41.46 22.22
C GLN A 11 -39.57 -39.93 22.40
N VAL A 12 -40.80 -39.41 22.39
CA VAL A 12 -41.21 -38.02 22.62
C VAL A 12 -42.03 -37.99 23.92
N HIS A 13 -41.80 -37.02 24.79
CA HIS A 13 -42.77 -36.63 25.82
C HIS A 13 -42.75 -35.10 26.03
N ALA A 14 -43.88 -34.56 26.49
CA ALA A 14 -44.22 -33.14 26.49
C ALA A 14 -44.84 -32.70 27.84
N PHE A 15 -44.95 -31.38 28.03
CA PHE A 15 -45.54 -30.68 29.19
C PHE A 15 -44.75 -30.88 30.51
N ASP A 16 -44.54 -29.86 31.35
CA ASP A 16 -45.60 -29.02 31.90
C ASP A 16 -45.15 -27.63 32.40
N ASN A 17 -46.14 -26.80 32.75
CA ASN A 17 -45.99 -25.41 33.17
C ASN A 17 -46.46 -25.25 34.63
N PRO A 18 -45.81 -24.42 35.48
CA PRO A 18 -46.56 -23.76 36.54
C PRO A 18 -46.28 -22.26 36.68
N ALA A 19 -47.35 -21.48 36.81
CA ALA A 19 -47.32 -20.05 37.07
C ALA A 19 -47.67 -19.70 38.54
N ARG A 20 -47.32 -18.46 38.94
CA ARG A 20 -47.66 -17.75 40.21
C ARG A 20 -46.80 -18.15 41.43
N ARG A 21 -46.13 -17.24 42.14
CA ARG A 21 -46.70 -16.04 42.80
C ARG A 21 -45.69 -14.90 43.00
N ARG A 22 -46.24 -13.69 43.22
CA ARG A 22 -45.55 -12.42 43.50
C ARG A 22 -44.77 -12.44 44.83
N ARG A 23 -43.69 -11.65 44.91
CA ARG A 23 -43.50 -10.66 45.99
C ARG A 23 -42.75 -9.43 45.48
N ARG A 24 -43.13 -8.26 46.00
CA ARG A 24 -42.55 -6.95 45.70
C ARG A 24 -41.37 -6.69 46.64
N SER A 25 -40.35 -5.99 46.16
CA SER A 25 -39.60 -5.01 46.94
C SER A 25 -39.36 -3.78 46.07
N HIS A 26 -39.78 -2.62 46.56
CA HIS A 26 -39.26 -1.35 46.07
C HIS A 26 -37.84 -1.17 46.62
N PHE A 27 -36.98 -0.46 45.90
CA PHE A 27 -36.50 0.84 46.37
C PHE A 27 -35.79 1.61 45.24
N HIS A 28 -36.04 2.91 45.20
CA HIS A 28 -35.18 3.91 44.56
C HIS A 28 -33.72 3.82 45.16
N ILE A 29 -32.66 4.45 44.64
CA ILE A 29 -32.55 5.86 44.24
C ILE A 29 -31.12 6.19 43.72
N ILE A 30 -30.95 7.39 43.14
CA ILE A 30 -29.68 8.15 42.94
C ILE A 30 -28.67 7.70 41.87
N ASN A 31 -28.64 8.49 40.79
CA ASN A 31 -27.47 8.82 39.99
C ASN A 31 -26.44 9.61 40.81
N ARG A 32 -25.16 9.22 40.88
CA ARG A 32 -24.06 10.12 41.28
C ARG A 32 -22.79 9.88 40.47
N ASN A 33 -22.43 10.88 39.66
CA ASN A 33 -21.10 11.02 39.06
C ASN A 33 -20.03 11.25 40.14
N LYS A 34 -18.85 10.62 40.01
CA LYS A 34 -17.53 11.26 40.10
C LYS A 34 -16.39 10.29 39.71
N PRO A 35 -15.22 10.79 39.26
CA PRO A 35 -14.14 9.96 38.71
C PRO A 35 -13.01 9.69 39.72
N HIS A 36 -12.34 8.54 39.58
CA HIS A 36 -11.06 8.23 40.23
C HIS A 36 -10.13 7.57 39.19
N ARG A 37 -9.03 8.23 38.79
CA ARG A 37 -7.72 8.34 39.48
C ARG A 37 -6.86 7.08 39.31
N THR A 38 -5.88 7.20 38.41
CA THR A 38 -4.71 6.33 38.29
C THR A 38 -3.94 6.25 39.60
N LEU A 39 -3.54 5.05 40.00
CA LEU A 39 -2.62 4.80 41.12
C LEU A 39 -1.24 4.44 40.59
N HIS A 40 -0.26 5.29 40.83
CA HIS A 40 1.15 4.91 40.77
C HIS A 40 1.50 4.13 42.04
N PHE A 41 2.11 2.96 41.90
CA PHE A 41 2.73 2.25 43.02
C PHE A 41 4.23 2.47 43.01
N LEU A 42 4.71 3.21 44.00
CA LEU A 42 6.10 3.18 44.47
C LEU A 42 6.26 2.00 45.43
N LEU A 43 7.37 1.27 45.33
CA LEU A 43 7.78 0.30 46.35
C LEU A 43 9.22 0.60 46.79
N ILE A 44 9.40 0.71 48.10
CA ILE A 44 10.67 0.94 48.80
C ILE A 44 11.17 -0.43 49.29
N PRO A 45 12.49 -0.72 49.26
CA PRO A 45 13.01 -2.07 49.46
C PRO A 45 13.26 -2.41 50.94
N THR A 46 13.35 -3.71 51.24
CA THR A 46 13.90 -4.26 52.49
C THR A 46 15.04 -5.23 52.18
N SER A 47 16.18 -5.04 52.84
CA SER A 47 17.35 -5.92 52.81
C SER A 47 17.42 -6.77 54.10
N PRO A 48 18.22 -7.86 54.10
CA PRO A 48 19.48 -7.75 54.85
C PRO A 48 20.70 -8.39 54.16
N SER A 49 21.88 -7.91 54.56
CA SER A 49 23.24 -8.44 54.25
C SER A 49 23.78 -9.22 55.49
N PRO A 50 25.04 -9.73 55.61
CA PRO A 50 26.32 -9.44 54.93
C PRO A 50 26.75 -10.59 53.99
N SER A 51 27.94 -10.68 53.36
CA SER A 51 29.18 -9.87 53.18
C SER A 51 29.79 -10.26 51.80
N SER A 52 30.94 -9.80 51.27
CA SER A 52 32.11 -9.02 51.73
C SER A 52 32.64 -8.10 50.61
N SER A 53 33.55 -7.19 50.96
CA SER A 53 34.05 -6.10 50.11
C SER A 53 35.09 -6.51 49.05
N LEU A 54 35.10 -5.79 47.92
CA LEU A 54 36.28 -5.05 47.45
C LEU A 54 35.84 -3.86 46.57
N LEU A 55 36.38 -2.68 46.85
CA LEU A 55 36.13 -1.43 46.13
C LEU A 55 37.12 -1.26 44.99
N PHE A 56 36.71 -0.67 43.87
CA PHE A 56 37.38 0.53 43.34
C PHE A 56 36.43 1.31 42.40
N SER A 57 36.58 2.63 42.41
CA SER A 57 35.64 3.61 41.87
C SER A 57 35.95 4.05 40.44
N CYS A 58 34.91 4.44 39.70
CA CYS A 58 35.02 5.44 38.64
C CYS A 58 33.85 6.44 38.78
N SER A 59 34.17 7.72 38.61
CA SER A 59 33.33 8.86 38.98
C SER A 59 32.42 9.35 37.85
N SER A 60 31.20 9.71 38.21
CA SER A 60 30.23 10.42 37.35
C SER A 60 30.57 11.92 37.25
N PHE A 61 30.31 12.55 36.10
CA PHE A 61 30.01 13.99 35.95
C PHE A 61 29.32 14.26 34.58
N PRO A 62 28.67 15.43 34.33
CA PRO A 62 27.21 15.39 34.17
C PRO A 62 26.67 15.97 32.83
N LEU A 63 25.36 15.87 32.68
CA LEU A 63 24.54 16.51 31.64
C LEU A 63 24.53 18.05 31.73
N THR A 64 24.63 18.73 30.59
CA THR A 64 24.04 20.07 30.36
C THR A 64 23.44 20.16 28.94
N HIS A 65 22.32 20.87 28.83
CA HIS A 65 21.59 21.15 27.58
C HIS A 65 22.17 22.38 26.86
N SER A 66 22.17 22.38 25.52
CA SER A 66 21.72 23.52 24.68
C SER A 66 21.72 23.17 23.19
N ASP A 67 20.73 23.70 22.45
CA ASP A 67 20.61 23.56 20.99
C ASP A 67 21.62 24.44 20.23
N PRO A 68 21.97 24.07 18.98
CA PRO A 68 22.37 25.04 17.98
C PRO A 68 21.51 25.00 16.72
N ILE A 69 20.94 26.16 16.38
CA ILE A 69 20.30 26.45 15.10
C ILE A 69 21.39 26.59 14.02
N LEU A 70 21.35 25.74 12.99
CA LEU A 70 22.25 25.85 11.83
C LEU A 70 21.73 26.88 10.81
N GLN A 71 22.35 28.06 10.78
CA GLN A 71 22.30 28.95 9.63
C GLN A 71 23.36 28.54 8.60
N PHE A 72 22.95 28.44 7.32
CA PHE A 72 23.88 28.23 6.22
C PHE A 72 24.79 29.46 6.02
N ARG A 73 26.11 29.24 5.96
CA ARG A 73 27.05 30.14 5.31
C ARG A 73 27.84 29.38 4.25
N HIS A 74 27.89 29.95 3.04
CA HIS A 74 28.83 29.50 2.01
C HIS A 74 30.26 29.84 2.45
N HIS A 75 31.16 28.86 2.41
CA HIS A 75 32.59 29.11 2.42
C HIS A 75 33.22 28.48 1.18
N HIS A 76 33.78 29.32 0.32
CA HIS A 76 34.84 28.92 -0.59
C HIS A 76 36.08 28.61 0.25
N LEU A 77 36.68 27.43 0.05
CA LEU A 77 38.02 27.13 0.52
C LEU A 77 39.00 27.38 -0.63
N LEU A 78 39.92 28.32 -0.43
CA LEU A 78 41.17 28.39 -1.19
C LEU A 78 42.22 27.54 -0.48
N SER A 79 43.01 26.83 -1.27
CA SER A 79 44.09 25.97 -0.82
C SER A 79 45.30 26.78 -0.34
N THR A 80 46.00 26.27 0.68
CA THR A 80 47.41 26.58 0.95
C THR A 80 48.11 25.34 1.51
N ASP A 81 48.89 24.66 0.66
CA ASP A 81 50.10 23.94 1.10
C ASP A 81 51.24 24.95 1.30
N GLY A 82 52.13 24.73 2.26
CA GLY A 82 53.37 25.52 2.38
C GLY A 82 53.89 25.69 3.80
N ASN A 83 54.90 24.88 4.16
CA ASN A 83 55.68 25.02 5.40
C ASN A 83 56.27 26.43 5.57
N PHE A 84 56.36 26.92 6.82
CA PHE A 84 57.63 27.42 7.38
C PHE A 84 57.59 27.43 8.91
N ILE A 85 58.73 27.10 9.52
CA ILE A 85 58.96 27.07 10.98
C ILE A 85 59.62 28.39 11.39
N VAL A 86 59.13 29.05 12.44
CA VAL A 86 59.92 29.90 13.36
C VAL A 86 59.35 29.74 14.77
N GLU A 87 60.23 29.78 15.77
CA GLU A 87 60.00 29.49 17.18
C GLU A 87 59.35 30.65 17.96
N ASP A 88 58.51 30.26 18.92
CA ASP A 88 58.49 30.67 20.34
C ASP A 88 58.84 32.13 20.75
N LEU A 89 57.91 32.81 21.45
CA LEU A 89 58.13 33.32 22.82
C LEU A 89 56.95 34.13 23.43
N SER A 90 56.75 33.89 24.73
CA SER A 90 56.21 34.80 25.78
C SER A 90 54.81 35.45 25.64
N ALA A 91 53.86 34.83 26.35
CA ALA A 91 53.24 35.36 27.58
C ALA A 91 52.49 36.72 27.61
N ALA A 92 51.23 36.61 28.07
CA ALA A 92 50.64 37.35 29.20
C ALA A 92 50.05 38.78 29.04
N VAL A 93 48.79 38.88 29.52
CA VAL A 93 48.22 39.93 30.40
C VAL A 93 47.53 41.17 29.80
N GLU A 94 46.23 41.24 30.16
CA GLU A 94 45.34 42.39 30.48
C GLU A 94 44.97 43.49 29.45
N GLU A 95 43.69 43.43 29.08
CA GLU A 95 42.64 44.47 29.18
C GLU A 95 42.93 45.97 28.93
N ASP A 96 42.15 46.51 27.98
CA ASP A 96 41.47 47.81 27.95
C ASP A 96 42.19 49.11 28.38
N VAL A 97 42.26 50.06 27.43
CA VAL A 97 41.44 51.30 27.47
C VAL A 97 41.53 52.03 26.11
N SER A 98 40.44 52.67 25.71
CA SER A 98 40.32 53.47 24.47
C SER A 98 40.09 54.96 24.79
N PRO A 99 40.02 55.92 23.83
CA PRO A 99 40.40 55.89 22.41
C PRO A 99 41.28 57.08 21.97
N ALA A 100 42.01 56.96 20.86
CA ALA A 100 42.52 58.12 20.12
C ALA A 100 42.52 57.86 18.60
N THR A 101 41.97 58.80 17.83
CA THR A 101 41.73 58.69 16.38
C THR A 101 43.02 58.70 15.55
N THR A 102 43.13 57.78 14.60
CA THR A 102 44.00 57.93 13.41
C THR A 102 43.21 57.55 12.16
N ALA A 103 43.38 58.31 11.08
CA ALA A 103 42.50 58.29 9.92
C ALA A 103 42.56 56.97 9.12
N ARG A 104 41.38 56.41 8.79
CA ARG A 104 41.26 55.32 7.80
C ARG A 104 41.09 55.91 6.41
N ILE A 105 42.01 55.57 5.51
CA ILE A 105 41.84 55.80 4.07
C ILE A 105 40.66 54.95 3.61
N PHE A 106 39.58 55.59 3.18
CA PHE A 106 38.48 54.91 2.51
C PHE A 106 38.92 54.50 1.10
N VAL A 107 39.26 53.22 0.90
CA VAL A 107 39.17 52.63 -0.43
C VAL A 107 37.69 52.52 -0.74
N GLN A 108 37.19 53.40 -1.61
CA GLN A 108 35.81 53.37 -2.05
C GLN A 108 35.61 52.09 -2.87
N GLU A 109 34.76 51.17 -2.40
CA GLU A 109 34.43 49.97 -3.18
C GLU A 109 33.89 50.41 -4.55
N PRO A 110 34.40 49.87 -5.67
CA PRO A 110 33.96 50.28 -7.00
C PRO A 110 32.43 50.19 -7.16
N PRO A 111 31.75 51.22 -7.68
CA PRO A 111 30.28 51.25 -7.78
C PRO A 111 29.65 50.05 -8.51
N TRP A 112 30.43 49.36 -9.35
CA TRP A 112 29.99 48.16 -10.06
C TRP A 112 29.78 46.94 -9.13
N LEU A 113 30.41 46.86 -7.95
CA LEU A 113 30.13 45.80 -6.98
C LEU A 113 28.74 45.94 -6.36
N PHE A 114 28.36 47.16 -5.99
CA PHE A 114 27.02 47.47 -5.49
C PHE A 114 25.95 47.24 -6.58
N LEU A 115 26.19 47.72 -7.81
CA LEU A 115 25.31 47.47 -8.96
C LEU A 115 25.18 45.97 -9.28
N LYS A 116 26.28 45.21 -9.20
CA LYS A 116 26.27 43.74 -9.39
C LYS A 116 25.46 43.05 -8.28
N GLY A 117 25.58 43.50 -7.03
CA GLY A 117 24.75 43.02 -5.92
C GLY A 117 23.26 43.29 -6.14
N LEU A 118 22.91 44.50 -6.60
CA LEU A 118 21.53 44.88 -6.92
C LEU A 118 20.95 44.05 -8.07
N LEU A 119 21.73 43.86 -9.16
CA LEU A 119 21.36 43.02 -10.29
C LEU A 119 21.13 41.56 -9.89
N MET A 120 22.03 40.99 -9.06
CA MET A 120 21.85 39.63 -8.52
C MET A 120 20.58 39.53 -7.66
N GLN A 121 20.27 40.55 -6.86
CA GLN A 121 19.02 40.61 -6.09
C GLN A 121 17.77 40.70 -6.98
N GLU A 122 17.79 41.50 -8.05
CA GLU A 122 16.68 41.54 -9.00
C GLU A 122 16.52 40.23 -9.79
N GLU A 123 17.62 39.56 -10.14
CA GLU A 123 17.58 38.24 -10.78
C GLU A 123 17.02 37.17 -9.84
N GLU A 124 17.43 37.16 -8.56
CA GLU A 124 16.85 36.30 -7.54
C GLU A 124 15.34 36.55 -7.34
N MET A 125 14.90 37.81 -7.31
CA MET A 125 13.48 38.12 -7.18
C MET A 125 12.70 37.67 -8.43
N ARG A 126 13.20 37.98 -9.64
CA ARG A 126 12.62 37.50 -10.90
C ARG A 126 12.54 35.97 -10.98
N GLN A 127 13.51 35.25 -10.43
CA GLN A 127 13.50 33.80 -10.39
C GLN A 127 12.44 33.27 -9.39
N LYS A 128 12.35 33.85 -8.19
CA LYS A 128 11.32 33.52 -7.19
C LYS A 128 9.91 33.80 -7.71
N ASP A 129 9.71 34.87 -8.47
CA ASP A 129 8.41 35.18 -9.09
C ASP A 129 8.04 34.17 -10.18
N LYS A 130 8.98 33.79 -11.07
CA LYS A 130 8.76 32.71 -12.05
C LYS A 130 8.40 31.37 -11.39
N GLU A 131 9.10 31.00 -10.31
CA GLU A 131 8.79 29.79 -9.53
C GLU A 131 7.40 29.86 -8.89
N ARG A 132 7.00 31.04 -8.40
CA ARG A 132 5.68 31.28 -7.82
C ARG A 132 4.56 31.23 -8.87
N GLU A 133 4.77 31.79 -10.06
CA GLU A 133 3.84 31.68 -11.19
C GLU A 133 3.66 30.22 -11.62
N LYS A 134 4.77 29.49 -11.77
CA LYS A 134 4.79 28.05 -12.07
C LYS A 134 4.06 27.23 -11.01
N TYR A 135 4.31 27.48 -9.73
CA TYR A 135 3.60 26.85 -8.62
C TYR A 135 2.09 27.15 -8.69
N ASN A 136 1.71 28.40 -8.97
CA ASN A 136 0.30 28.79 -9.11
C ASN A 136 -0.39 28.08 -10.29
N LEU A 137 0.31 27.90 -11.42
CA LEU A 137 -0.18 27.15 -12.58
C LEU A 137 -0.37 25.66 -12.24
N LEU A 138 0.65 25.00 -11.68
CA LEU A 138 0.56 23.60 -11.24
C LEU A 138 -0.52 23.41 -10.17
N ARG A 139 -0.71 24.39 -9.29
CA ARG A 139 -1.78 24.37 -8.28
C ARG A 139 -3.17 24.48 -8.89
N ARG A 140 -3.38 25.27 -9.95
CA ARG A 140 -4.66 25.28 -10.71
C ARG A 140 -4.92 23.92 -11.34
N ARG A 141 -3.93 23.38 -12.07
CA ARG A 141 -4.00 22.02 -12.67
C ARG A 141 -4.30 20.94 -11.62
N GLN A 142 -3.70 21.02 -10.43
CA GLN A 142 -3.98 20.08 -9.33
C GLN A 142 -5.41 20.22 -8.78
N ILE A 143 -5.94 21.44 -8.65
CA ILE A 143 -7.31 21.65 -8.20
C ILE A 143 -8.27 20.98 -9.20
N GLU A 144 -8.15 21.32 -10.49
CA GLU A 144 -8.95 20.72 -11.55
C GLU A 144 -8.82 19.18 -11.60
N ALA A 145 -7.60 18.64 -11.44
CA ALA A 145 -7.36 17.20 -11.44
C ALA A 145 -7.97 16.45 -10.24
N GLU A 146 -8.26 17.14 -9.13
CA GLU A 146 -8.96 16.56 -7.98
C GLU A 146 -10.47 16.83 -7.98
N THR A 147 -10.93 17.96 -8.52
CA THR A 147 -12.35 18.37 -8.44
C THR A 147 -13.16 18.13 -9.70
N GLU A 148 -12.51 18.06 -10.86
CA GLU A 148 -13.16 17.96 -12.18
C GLU A 148 -12.82 16.63 -12.88
N ALA A 149 -12.17 15.69 -12.19
CA ALA A 149 -11.76 14.41 -12.76
C ALA A 149 -12.93 13.68 -13.44
N TRP A 150 -14.06 13.52 -12.76
CA TRP A 150 -15.25 12.87 -13.32
C TRP A 150 -16.06 13.78 -14.26
N GLU A 151 -15.89 15.10 -14.20
CA GLU A 151 -16.50 16.05 -15.17
C GLU A 151 -15.82 15.94 -16.53
N LYS A 152 -14.48 16.02 -16.57
CA LYS A 152 -13.68 15.88 -17.80
C LYS A 152 -13.90 14.50 -18.43
N MET A 153 -14.00 13.45 -17.61
CA MET A 153 -14.40 12.11 -18.05
C MET A 153 -15.77 12.05 -18.73
N VAL A 154 -16.79 12.71 -18.18
CA VAL A 154 -18.14 12.74 -18.79
C VAL A 154 -18.10 13.48 -20.13
N GLU A 155 -17.35 14.58 -20.23
CA GLU A 155 -17.24 15.30 -21.50
C GLU A 155 -16.45 14.51 -22.56
N GLU A 156 -15.36 13.81 -22.20
CA GLU A 156 -14.69 12.85 -23.11
C GLU A 156 -15.65 11.80 -23.68
N TYR A 157 -16.59 11.29 -22.86
CA TYR A 157 -17.63 10.34 -23.32
C TYR A 157 -18.63 10.99 -24.28
N ARG A 158 -19.09 12.21 -23.99
CA ARG A 158 -20.03 12.97 -24.84
C ARG A 158 -19.40 13.39 -26.17
N GLU A 159 -18.13 13.78 -26.17
CA GLU A 159 -17.38 14.09 -27.39
C GLU A 159 -17.21 12.84 -28.26
N LEU A 160 -16.76 11.72 -27.67
CA LEU A 160 -16.66 10.44 -28.37
C LEU A 160 -18.01 9.99 -28.96
N GLU A 161 -19.11 10.19 -28.22
CA GLU A 161 -20.44 9.88 -28.74
C GLU A 161 -20.85 10.81 -29.88
N ARG A 162 -20.59 12.12 -29.76
CA ARG A 162 -20.86 13.11 -30.82
C ARG A 162 -20.10 12.77 -32.10
N GLU A 163 -18.80 12.50 -32.00
CA GLU A 163 -17.98 12.08 -33.14
C GLU A 163 -18.50 10.78 -33.78
N MET A 164 -18.98 9.84 -32.98
CA MET A 164 -19.56 8.57 -33.45
C MET A 164 -20.86 8.77 -34.22
N ARG A 165 -21.76 9.64 -33.72
CA ARG A 165 -23.02 10.01 -34.39
C ARG A 165 -22.77 10.78 -35.69
N GLU A 166 -21.79 11.68 -35.71
CA GLU A 166 -21.45 12.52 -36.87
C GLU A 166 -20.68 11.77 -37.97
N LYS A 167 -19.71 10.93 -37.61
CA LYS A 167 -18.75 10.34 -38.55
C LYS A 167 -19.04 8.87 -38.92
N MET A 168 -20.08 8.26 -38.33
CA MET A 168 -20.42 6.82 -38.47
C MET A 168 -19.25 5.86 -38.21
N LEU A 169 -18.29 6.24 -37.36
CA LEU A 169 -17.04 5.51 -37.11
C LEU A 169 -17.17 4.30 -36.18
N ALA A 170 -18.38 3.82 -35.92
CA ALA A 170 -18.65 2.70 -35.00
C ALA A 170 -17.77 1.44 -35.20
N PRO A 171 -17.39 1.02 -36.42
CA PRO A 171 -16.53 -0.15 -36.62
C PRO A 171 -15.08 0.01 -36.12
N ASN A 172 -14.59 1.24 -35.91
CA ASN A 172 -13.16 1.53 -35.74
C ASN A 172 -12.72 1.73 -34.28
N LEU A 173 -13.65 1.71 -33.31
CA LEU A 173 -13.29 1.83 -31.90
C LEU A 173 -12.73 0.53 -31.32
N PRO A 174 -11.78 0.60 -30.37
CA PRO A 174 -11.41 -0.52 -29.53
C PRO A 174 -12.65 -1.11 -28.84
N HIS A 175 -12.82 -2.44 -28.91
CA HIS A 175 -14.01 -3.17 -28.47
C HIS A 175 -14.63 -2.67 -27.14
N VAL A 176 -13.81 -2.52 -26.09
CA VAL A 176 -14.31 -2.07 -24.77
C VAL A 176 -14.73 -0.60 -24.75
N LYS A 177 -14.13 0.28 -25.57
CA LYS A 177 -14.64 1.65 -25.74
C LYS A 177 -16.03 1.62 -26.41
N SER A 178 -16.21 0.76 -27.43
CA SER A 178 -17.52 0.60 -28.07
C SER A 178 -18.58 0.05 -27.10
N LEU A 179 -18.22 -0.92 -26.24
CA LEU A 179 -19.11 -1.42 -25.19
C LEU A 179 -19.49 -0.33 -24.20
N LEU A 180 -18.51 0.39 -23.65
CA LEU A 180 -18.75 1.43 -22.67
C LEU A 180 -19.59 2.59 -23.23
N LEU A 181 -19.35 3.03 -24.47
CA LEU A 181 -20.17 4.04 -25.12
C LEU A 181 -21.60 3.52 -25.39
N GLY A 182 -21.74 2.27 -25.82
CA GLY A 182 -23.05 1.64 -26.02
C GLY A 182 -23.87 1.47 -24.73
N TRP A 183 -23.23 1.36 -23.57
CA TRP A 183 -23.90 1.30 -22.26
C TRP A 183 -24.21 2.68 -21.68
N PHE A 184 -23.44 3.72 -22.05
CA PHE A 184 -23.49 5.02 -21.39
C PHE A 184 -24.88 5.69 -21.45
N GLU A 185 -25.44 5.91 -22.64
CA GLU A 185 -26.74 6.58 -22.79
C GLU A 185 -27.92 5.77 -22.20
N PRO A 186 -28.09 4.45 -22.51
CA PRO A 186 -29.16 3.65 -21.91
C PRO A 186 -29.11 3.64 -20.38
N PHE A 187 -27.92 3.53 -19.80
CA PHE A 187 -27.73 3.51 -18.35
C PHE A 187 -27.93 4.90 -17.73
N ARG A 188 -27.44 5.97 -18.36
CA ARG A 188 -27.70 7.36 -17.95
C ARG A 188 -29.20 7.66 -17.89
N ALA A 189 -29.93 7.29 -18.94
CA ALA A 189 -31.39 7.46 -19.01
C ALA A 189 -32.12 6.68 -17.91
N ALA A 190 -31.68 5.45 -17.60
CA ALA A 190 -32.25 4.66 -16.51
C ALA A 190 -31.97 5.27 -15.12
N VAL A 191 -30.78 5.84 -14.89
CA VAL A 191 -30.45 6.57 -13.65
C VAL A 191 -31.27 7.87 -13.54
N GLU A 192 -31.45 8.61 -14.63
CA GLU A 192 -32.25 9.84 -14.69
C GLU A 192 -33.76 9.55 -14.45
N ALA A 193 -34.26 8.43 -14.97
CA ALA A 193 -35.61 7.93 -14.68
C ALA A 193 -35.78 7.53 -13.21
N GLU A 194 -34.80 6.85 -12.61
CA GLU A 194 -34.81 6.48 -11.18
C GLU A 194 -34.78 7.73 -10.28
N GLN A 195 -33.94 8.73 -10.61
CA GLN A 195 -33.91 10.05 -9.95
C GLN A 195 -35.28 10.74 -10.02
N THR A 196 -35.87 10.82 -11.21
CA THR A 196 -37.19 11.43 -11.43
C THR A 196 -38.29 10.69 -10.66
N ALA A 197 -38.28 9.36 -10.67
CA ALA A 197 -39.21 8.54 -9.88
C ALA A 197 -39.02 8.74 -8.37
N HIS A 198 -37.80 8.95 -7.88
CA HIS A 198 -37.51 9.25 -6.48
C HIS A 198 -38.04 10.62 -6.04
N ARG A 199 -37.96 11.65 -6.89
CA ARG A 199 -38.55 12.98 -6.65
C ARG A 199 -40.07 12.93 -6.55
N ALA A 200 -40.72 12.05 -7.31
CA ALA A 200 -42.17 11.86 -7.30
C ALA A 200 -42.70 11.07 -6.09
N ARG A 201 -41.85 10.38 -5.29
CA ARG A 201 -42.31 9.59 -4.14
C ARG A 201 -42.65 10.46 -2.92
N PRO A 202 -43.76 10.19 -2.20
CA PRO A 202 -44.08 10.89 -0.96
C PRO A 202 -42.99 10.70 0.11
N LYS A 203 -42.68 11.75 0.90
CA LYS A 203 -41.68 11.71 1.99
C LYS A 203 -41.87 10.57 3.00
N LYS A 204 -43.08 10.03 3.16
CA LYS A 204 -43.38 8.88 4.04
C LYS A 204 -42.99 7.51 3.46
N GLN A 205 -42.63 7.44 2.18
CA GLN A 205 -42.23 6.24 1.45
C GLN A 205 -40.78 6.33 0.91
N GLN A 206 -40.04 7.36 1.30
CA GLN A 206 -38.64 7.53 0.88
C GLN A 206 -37.71 6.59 1.67
N ASP A 207 -37.04 5.69 0.96
CA ASP A 207 -36.02 4.80 1.50
C ASP A 207 -34.82 5.56 2.07
N SER A 208 -34.00 4.89 2.88
CA SER A 208 -32.74 5.41 3.45
C SER A 208 -31.67 5.82 2.42
N ILE A 209 -31.98 5.73 1.13
CA ILE A 209 -31.15 6.13 -0.01
C ILE A 209 -31.59 7.50 -0.55
N ALA A 210 -32.88 7.83 -0.44
CA ALA A 210 -33.53 8.96 -1.09
C ALA A 210 -32.80 10.32 -0.97
N PRO A 211 -32.21 10.73 0.18
CA PRO A 211 -31.49 12.01 0.26
C PRO A 211 -30.18 12.07 -0.55
N HIS A 212 -29.75 10.96 -1.17
CA HIS A 212 -28.48 10.85 -1.90
C HIS A 212 -28.62 10.43 -3.37
N VAL A 213 -29.83 10.10 -3.82
CA VAL A 213 -30.08 9.69 -5.23
C VAL A 213 -29.91 10.88 -6.18
N ASP A 214 -30.30 12.08 -5.74
CA ASP A 214 -30.21 13.34 -6.48
C ASP A 214 -28.94 14.16 -6.19
N ASP A 215 -28.02 13.67 -5.36
CA ASP A 215 -26.81 14.41 -4.95
C ASP A 215 -25.77 14.58 -6.09
N LEU A 216 -25.94 13.88 -7.22
CA LEU A 216 -25.08 13.98 -8.42
C LEU A 216 -25.90 13.89 -9.72
N PRO A 217 -25.47 14.59 -10.79
CA PRO A 217 -25.93 14.37 -12.16
C PRO A 217 -25.84 12.90 -12.63
N ALA A 218 -26.85 12.45 -13.39
CA ALA A 218 -27.00 11.06 -13.84
C ALA A 218 -25.84 10.55 -14.72
N ASP A 219 -25.24 11.44 -15.51
CA ASP A 219 -24.06 11.14 -16.35
C ASP A 219 -22.81 10.81 -15.52
N LYS A 220 -22.51 11.61 -14.48
CA LYS A 220 -21.42 11.32 -13.53
C LYS A 220 -21.64 9.98 -12.85
N VAL A 221 -22.87 9.73 -12.38
CA VAL A 221 -23.25 8.45 -11.75
C VAL A 221 -23.02 7.29 -12.73
N ALA A 222 -23.43 7.43 -13.99
CA ALA A 222 -23.25 6.41 -15.02
C ALA A 222 -21.76 6.07 -15.24
N VAL A 223 -20.92 7.09 -15.49
CA VAL A 223 -19.47 6.89 -15.71
C VAL A 223 -18.79 6.28 -14.49
N ILE A 224 -19.09 6.76 -13.27
CA ILE A 224 -18.51 6.23 -12.02
C ILE A 224 -18.86 4.76 -11.84
N VAL A 225 -20.12 4.38 -11.99
CA VAL A 225 -20.58 3.00 -11.78
C VAL A 225 -19.99 2.07 -12.84
N MET A 226 -20.01 2.46 -14.12
CA MET A 226 -19.41 1.68 -15.22
C MET A 226 -17.91 1.46 -15.01
N HIS A 227 -17.14 2.52 -14.75
CA HIS A 227 -15.68 2.40 -14.54
C HIS A 227 -15.34 1.59 -13.29
N LYS A 228 -16.09 1.76 -12.19
CA LYS A 228 -15.88 0.97 -10.97
C LYS A 228 -16.23 -0.51 -11.18
N MET A 229 -17.32 -0.83 -11.87
CA MET A 229 -17.66 -2.21 -12.22
C MET A 229 -16.56 -2.86 -13.05
N MET A 230 -16.12 -2.20 -14.13
CA MET A 230 -15.08 -2.71 -15.01
C MET A 230 -13.72 -2.87 -14.31
N ALA A 231 -13.33 -1.93 -13.45
CA ALA A 231 -12.12 -2.06 -12.63
C ALA A 231 -12.18 -3.31 -11.73
N MET A 232 -13.30 -3.55 -11.04
CA MET A 232 -13.48 -4.76 -10.23
C MET A 232 -13.53 -6.05 -11.08
N VAL A 233 -13.98 -6.00 -12.34
CA VAL A 233 -13.92 -7.14 -13.26
C VAL A 233 -12.46 -7.44 -13.65
N MET A 234 -11.63 -6.43 -13.91
CA MET A 234 -10.19 -6.58 -14.21
C MET A 234 -9.39 -7.13 -13.02
N GLU A 235 -9.79 -6.78 -11.79
CA GLU A 235 -9.19 -7.30 -10.55
C GLU A 235 -9.54 -8.77 -10.27
N ASN A 236 -10.66 -9.29 -10.77
CA ASN A 236 -11.17 -10.63 -10.41
C ASN A 236 -10.86 -11.70 -11.47
N GLU A 237 -10.12 -12.73 -11.04
CA GLU A 237 -9.64 -13.85 -11.86
C GLU A 237 -10.71 -14.56 -12.71
N GLU A 238 -12.00 -14.51 -12.38
CA GLU A 238 -13.04 -15.26 -13.09
C GLU A 238 -14.06 -14.37 -13.83
N GLY A 239 -13.81 -13.06 -13.97
CA GLY A 239 -14.80 -12.10 -14.47
C GLY A 239 -16.08 -12.07 -13.61
N CYS A 240 -15.96 -12.46 -12.34
CA CYS A 240 -17.04 -12.59 -11.37
C CYS A 240 -16.73 -11.72 -10.16
N VAL A 241 -17.57 -10.71 -9.90
CA VAL A 241 -17.42 -9.80 -8.75
C VAL A 241 -18.43 -10.19 -7.66
N GLN A 242 -18.01 -10.24 -6.39
CA GLN A 242 -18.97 -10.44 -5.29
C GLN A 242 -19.90 -9.22 -5.19
N LEU A 243 -21.22 -9.43 -5.21
CA LEU A 243 -22.17 -8.30 -5.21
C LEU A 243 -22.09 -7.44 -3.94
N VAL A 244 -21.71 -8.02 -2.78
CA VAL A 244 -21.42 -7.24 -1.56
C VAL A 244 -20.24 -6.28 -1.77
N HIS A 245 -19.17 -6.73 -2.44
CA HIS A 245 -18.01 -5.91 -2.76
C HIS A 245 -18.39 -4.79 -3.74
N ALA A 246 -19.06 -5.16 -4.85
CA ALA A 246 -19.48 -4.22 -5.86
C ALA A 246 -20.36 -3.10 -5.31
N ALA A 247 -21.42 -3.46 -4.58
CA ALA A 247 -22.36 -2.51 -4.02
C ALA A 247 -21.70 -1.53 -3.04
N VAL A 248 -20.84 -2.02 -2.13
CA VAL A 248 -20.15 -1.15 -1.16
C VAL A 248 -19.12 -0.24 -1.84
N HIS A 249 -18.32 -0.75 -2.79
CA HIS A 249 -17.27 0.05 -3.44
C HIS A 249 -17.85 1.12 -4.38
N ILE A 250 -18.96 0.82 -5.06
CA ILE A 250 -19.70 1.82 -5.85
C ILE A 250 -20.31 2.89 -4.93
N GLY A 251 -20.97 2.50 -3.85
CA GLY A 251 -21.54 3.45 -2.88
C GLY A 251 -20.49 4.36 -2.23
N MET A 252 -19.30 3.83 -1.92
CA MET A 252 -18.17 4.63 -1.42
C MET A 252 -17.63 5.62 -2.45
N ALA A 253 -17.54 5.22 -3.73
CA ALA A 253 -17.05 6.11 -4.79
C ALA A 253 -18.00 7.30 -5.02
N LEU A 254 -19.31 7.04 -4.98
CA LEU A 254 -20.33 8.08 -5.09
C LEU A 254 -20.33 9.01 -3.86
N GLU A 255 -20.21 8.48 -2.64
CA GLU A 255 -20.09 9.32 -1.43
C GLU A 255 -18.89 10.28 -1.51
N GLN A 256 -17.76 9.82 -2.05
CA GLN A 256 -16.57 10.65 -2.25
C GLN A 256 -16.85 11.78 -3.25
N GLU A 257 -17.45 11.46 -4.40
CA GLU A 257 -17.78 12.46 -5.43
C GLU A 257 -18.84 13.46 -4.96
N VAL A 258 -19.89 13.02 -4.26
CA VAL A 258 -20.92 13.90 -3.67
C VAL A 258 -20.30 14.97 -2.77
N ARG A 259 -19.28 14.61 -1.97
CA ARG A 259 -18.58 15.56 -1.10
C ARG A 259 -17.77 16.59 -1.89
N ILE A 260 -17.11 16.16 -2.96
CA ILE A 260 -16.35 17.02 -3.86
C ILE A 260 -17.31 17.99 -4.57
N HIS A 261 -18.42 17.47 -5.10
CA HIS A 261 -19.48 18.23 -5.78
C HIS A 261 -20.03 19.36 -4.91
N LYS A 262 -20.51 19.02 -3.71
CA LYS A 262 -21.10 19.97 -2.75
C LYS A 262 -20.08 21.04 -2.33
N PHE A 263 -18.81 20.67 -2.19
CA PHE A 263 -17.73 21.62 -1.92
C PHE A 263 -17.50 22.60 -3.09
N VAL A 264 -17.55 22.13 -4.34
CA VAL A 264 -17.39 22.97 -5.53
C VAL A 264 -18.60 23.90 -5.71
N GLU A 265 -19.82 23.41 -5.57
CA GLU A 265 -21.06 24.21 -5.70
C GLU A 265 -21.20 25.28 -4.60
N GLY A 266 -20.80 24.96 -3.36
CA GLY A 266 -20.72 25.94 -2.27
C GLY A 266 -19.80 27.12 -2.58
N ASN A 267 -18.70 26.88 -3.32
CA ASN A 267 -17.80 27.94 -3.77
C ASN A 267 -18.34 28.69 -5.01
N LYS A 268 -18.92 27.99 -6.00
CA LYS A 268 -19.51 28.62 -7.21
C LYS A 268 -20.66 29.56 -6.85
N SER A 269 -21.58 29.15 -5.98
CA SER A 269 -22.68 29.99 -5.46
C SER A 269 -22.21 31.19 -4.61
N SER A 270 -20.99 31.14 -4.08
CA SER A 270 -20.35 32.26 -3.37
C SER A 270 -19.68 33.27 -4.32
N GLN A 271 -19.52 32.93 -5.60
CA GLN A 271 -19.00 33.83 -6.63
C GLN A 271 -20.11 34.45 -7.51
N SER A 272 -21.16 33.71 -7.90
CA SER A 272 -22.22 34.28 -8.75
C SER A 272 -23.04 35.37 -8.06
N LYS A 273 -23.27 35.27 -6.75
CA LYS A 273 -23.91 36.31 -5.91
C LYS A 273 -23.11 37.63 -5.77
N LYS A 274 -22.05 37.85 -6.57
CA LYS A 274 -21.41 39.17 -6.75
C LYS A 274 -21.83 39.89 -8.03
N THR A 275 -22.55 39.24 -8.93
CA THR A 275 -22.77 39.74 -10.30
C THR A 275 -24.24 39.98 -10.66
N GLU A 276 -25.18 39.51 -9.83
CA GLU A 276 -26.62 39.72 -10.01
C GLU A 276 -27.19 40.36 -8.75
N GLY A 277 -27.71 41.57 -8.91
CA GLY A 277 -28.54 42.25 -7.92
C GLY A 277 -30.02 42.05 -8.23
N ASP A 278 -30.83 42.17 -7.19
CA ASP A 278 -32.29 42.37 -7.18
C ASP A 278 -33.19 41.31 -7.83
N ALA A 279 -33.68 40.37 -7.00
CA ALA A 279 -35.11 40.28 -6.66
C ALA A 279 -35.35 39.36 -5.44
N GLU A 280 -36.48 39.57 -4.76
CA GLU A 280 -36.95 38.91 -3.51
C GLU A 280 -37.16 37.38 -3.69
N ASP A 281 -37.26 36.53 -2.66
CA ASP A 281 -37.84 36.75 -1.33
C ASP A 281 -37.22 35.84 -0.23
N SER A 282 -37.54 36.20 1.01
CA SER A 282 -37.17 35.68 2.33
C SER A 282 -37.07 34.17 2.53
N LEU A 283 -35.98 33.75 3.18
CA LEU A 283 -35.98 33.14 4.53
C LEU A 283 -34.53 32.87 5.03
N ASP A 284 -34.33 33.03 6.34
CA ASP A 284 -33.09 32.72 7.12
C ASP A 284 -31.95 33.78 7.12
N SER A 285 -32.19 34.91 7.80
CA SER A 285 -31.24 36.04 7.93
C SER A 285 -29.89 35.70 8.58
N ASP A 286 -29.80 34.59 9.32
CA ASP A 286 -28.57 34.23 10.04
C ASP A 286 -27.57 33.50 9.14
N LYS A 287 -28.04 32.73 8.15
CA LYS A 287 -27.19 32.19 7.08
C LYS A 287 -26.57 33.29 6.22
N GLU A 288 -27.31 34.37 6.00
CA GLU A 288 -26.82 35.51 5.20
C GLU A 288 -25.76 36.34 5.95
N LYS A 289 -25.96 36.59 7.26
CA LYS A 289 -24.93 37.16 8.13
C LYS A 289 -23.66 36.30 8.16
N GLN A 290 -23.80 34.97 8.26
CA GLN A 290 -22.67 34.04 8.21
C GLN A 290 -21.94 34.04 6.85
N ARG A 291 -22.67 34.10 5.73
CA ARG A 291 -22.09 34.25 4.38
C ARG A 291 -21.34 35.56 4.20
N ASN A 292 -21.90 36.67 4.67
CA ASN A 292 -21.24 37.98 4.59
C ASN A 292 -19.98 38.05 5.46
N TYR A 293 -20.01 37.42 6.64
CA TYR A 293 -18.83 37.22 7.48
C TYR A 293 -17.76 36.38 6.76
N LEU A 294 -18.10 35.19 6.25
CA LEU A 294 -17.22 34.32 5.44
C LEU A 294 -16.56 35.05 4.27
N ASN A 295 -17.34 35.82 3.50
CA ASN A 295 -16.85 36.59 2.36
C ASN A 295 -15.89 37.71 2.78
N SER A 296 -16.11 38.33 3.95
CA SER A 296 -15.16 39.29 4.52
C SER A 296 -13.82 38.64 4.92
N LEU A 297 -13.85 37.37 5.36
CA LEU A 297 -12.66 36.60 5.75
C LEU A 297 -11.87 36.11 4.53
N LEU A 298 -12.57 35.69 3.47
CA LEU A 298 -11.96 35.35 2.18
C LEU A 298 -11.25 36.56 1.55
N LYS A 299 -11.91 37.73 1.50
CA LYS A 299 -11.28 38.99 1.03
C LYS A 299 -10.04 39.40 1.84
N LYS A 300 -9.96 38.99 3.12
CA LYS A 300 -8.83 39.26 4.04
C LYS A 300 -7.79 38.13 4.08
N ASN A 301 -7.83 37.16 3.16
CA ASN A 301 -6.94 35.98 3.09
C ASN A 301 -6.89 35.13 4.39
N ARG A 302 -7.92 35.19 5.24
CA ARG A 302 -7.98 34.47 6.53
C ARG A 302 -8.44 33.01 6.36
N LEU A 303 -7.72 32.24 5.54
CA LEU A 303 -8.05 30.86 5.17
C LEU A 303 -8.24 29.91 6.37
N ARG A 304 -7.58 30.17 7.52
CA ARG A 304 -7.78 29.37 8.75
C ARG A 304 -9.18 29.54 9.35
N GLU A 305 -9.72 30.77 9.34
CA GLU A 305 -11.04 31.07 9.88
C GLU A 305 -12.14 30.54 8.95
N VAL A 306 -11.94 30.67 7.62
CA VAL A 306 -12.81 30.05 6.60
C VAL A 306 -12.86 28.52 6.76
N GLN A 307 -11.71 27.87 6.99
CA GLN A 307 -11.65 26.43 7.27
C GLN A 307 -12.36 26.03 8.58
N MET A 308 -12.42 26.90 9.60
CA MET A 308 -13.17 26.62 10.82
C MET A 308 -14.69 26.73 10.65
N ILE A 309 -15.16 27.60 9.73
CA ILE A 309 -16.58 27.73 9.45
C ILE A 309 -17.06 26.57 8.56
N LEU A 310 -16.29 26.19 7.53
CA LEU A 310 -16.58 25.02 6.69
C LEU A 310 -16.63 23.69 7.47
N ARG A 311 -15.84 23.55 8.55
CA ARG A 311 -15.94 22.39 9.47
C ARG A 311 -17.28 22.26 10.20
N LYS A 312 -18.12 23.30 10.23
CA LYS A 312 -19.48 23.20 10.81
C LYS A 312 -20.50 22.60 9.84
N GLU A 313 -20.16 22.42 8.57
CA GLU A 313 -21.00 21.79 7.54
C GLU A 313 -20.50 20.38 7.17
N GLU A 314 -19.88 19.65 8.11
CA GLU A 314 -19.46 18.26 7.89
C GLU A 314 -20.67 17.34 7.64
N CYS A 315 -20.91 17.03 6.35
CA CYS A 315 -21.86 15.99 5.96
C CYS A 315 -21.41 14.65 6.56
N SER A 316 -22.23 14.06 7.43
CA SER A 316 -21.88 12.83 8.13
C SER A 316 -21.63 11.68 7.16
N PRO A 317 -20.64 10.80 7.45
CA PRO A 317 -20.32 9.70 6.56
C PRO A 317 -21.52 8.76 6.40
N TRP A 318 -21.76 8.33 5.16
CA TRP A 318 -22.87 7.44 4.83
C TRP A 318 -22.71 6.12 5.57
N SER A 319 -23.83 5.57 6.03
CA SER A 319 -23.80 4.24 6.64
C SER A 319 -23.41 3.18 5.60
N ARG A 320 -22.77 2.09 6.04
CA ARG A 320 -22.47 0.93 5.16
C ARG A 320 -23.73 0.40 4.47
N ASP A 321 -24.86 0.45 5.17
CA ASP A 321 -26.17 0.06 4.67
C ASP A 321 -26.65 0.99 3.55
N THR A 322 -26.47 2.31 3.69
CA THR A 322 -26.78 3.32 2.66
C THR A 322 -25.91 3.09 1.42
N GLN A 323 -24.60 2.96 1.60
CA GLN A 323 -23.65 2.68 0.50
C GLN A 323 -24.04 1.41 -0.27
N ALA A 324 -24.27 0.30 0.46
CA ALA A 324 -24.59 -0.99 -0.14
C ALA A 324 -25.98 -1.02 -0.80
N LYS A 325 -26.98 -0.32 -0.25
CA LYS A 325 -28.29 -0.20 -0.89
C LYS A 325 -28.23 0.61 -2.19
N LEU A 326 -27.60 1.79 -2.18
CA LEU A 326 -27.43 2.62 -3.37
C LEU A 326 -26.67 1.87 -4.46
N GLY A 327 -25.49 1.34 -4.12
CA GLY A 327 -24.67 0.59 -5.07
C GLY A 327 -25.38 -0.65 -5.61
N SER A 328 -26.17 -1.36 -4.80
CA SER A 328 -26.95 -2.50 -5.29
C SER A 328 -28.03 -2.10 -6.30
N ARG A 329 -28.70 -0.94 -6.11
CA ARG A 329 -29.71 -0.44 -7.06
C ARG A 329 -29.09 0.04 -8.37
N LEU A 330 -27.93 0.69 -8.30
CA LEU A 330 -27.20 1.12 -9.50
C LEU A 330 -26.60 -0.07 -10.28
N VAL A 331 -26.19 -1.14 -9.60
CA VAL A 331 -25.76 -2.40 -10.26
C VAL A 331 -26.93 -3.11 -10.93
N GLU A 332 -28.14 -3.06 -10.36
CA GLU A 332 -29.36 -3.57 -10.99
C GLU A 332 -29.68 -2.82 -12.28
N LEU A 333 -29.75 -1.47 -12.21
CA LEU A 333 -29.96 -0.63 -13.39
C LEU A 333 -28.89 -0.85 -14.48
N LEU A 334 -27.64 -1.14 -14.11
CA LEU A 334 -26.58 -1.50 -15.06
C LEU A 334 -26.81 -2.88 -15.69
N ILE A 335 -27.28 -3.88 -14.93
CA ILE A 335 -27.63 -5.21 -15.46
C ILE A 335 -28.77 -5.12 -16.47
N ASP A 336 -29.76 -4.26 -16.20
CA ASP A 336 -30.94 -4.07 -17.03
C ASP A 336 -30.68 -3.25 -18.31
N THR A 337 -29.54 -2.57 -18.43
CA THR A 337 -29.22 -1.65 -19.54
C THR A 337 -27.95 -2.01 -20.32
N ALA A 338 -26.98 -2.69 -19.72
CA ALA A 338 -25.73 -3.05 -20.39
C ALA A 338 -25.87 -4.37 -21.15
N TYR A 339 -25.89 -4.29 -22.48
CA TYR A 339 -25.95 -5.45 -23.38
C TYR A 339 -24.68 -5.60 -24.23
N VAL A 340 -24.46 -6.80 -24.74
CA VAL A 340 -23.38 -7.14 -25.68
C VAL A 340 -23.99 -7.77 -26.92
N HIS A 341 -23.44 -7.41 -28.08
CA HIS A 341 -23.76 -8.02 -29.36
C HIS A 341 -22.72 -9.09 -29.71
N SER A 342 -23.18 -10.23 -30.21
CA SER A 342 -22.29 -11.23 -30.83
C SER A 342 -21.54 -10.62 -32.03
N PRO A 343 -20.25 -10.93 -32.26
CA PRO A 343 -19.50 -10.39 -33.39
C PRO A 343 -20.08 -10.82 -34.74
N VAL A 344 -19.91 -9.96 -35.75
CA VAL A 344 -20.58 -9.95 -37.08
C VAL A 344 -20.31 -11.19 -37.97
N ASN A 345 -19.62 -12.21 -37.47
CA ASN A 345 -19.38 -13.48 -38.19
C ASN A 345 -20.57 -14.46 -38.11
N GLN A 346 -21.76 -14.01 -37.73
CA GLN A 346 -23.00 -14.77 -37.87
C GLN A 346 -23.50 -14.64 -39.31
N SER A 347 -23.97 -15.74 -39.91
CA SER A 347 -24.66 -15.74 -41.20
C SER A 347 -25.84 -14.77 -41.21
N ALA A 348 -26.15 -14.17 -42.36
CA ALA A 348 -27.23 -13.18 -42.49
C ALA A 348 -28.61 -13.69 -42.04
N ASP A 349 -28.83 -15.01 -42.04
CA ASP A 349 -30.06 -15.67 -41.61
C ASP A 349 -30.17 -15.90 -40.08
N THR A 350 -29.16 -15.51 -39.28
CA THR A 350 -29.17 -15.68 -37.82
C THR A 350 -29.57 -14.38 -37.11
N PRO A 351 -30.62 -14.37 -36.25
CA PRO A 351 -31.01 -13.16 -35.53
C PRO A 351 -29.92 -12.72 -34.53
N PRO A 352 -29.79 -11.41 -34.27
CA PRO A 352 -28.72 -10.89 -33.42
C PRO A 352 -28.82 -11.43 -31.99
N ASP A 353 -27.79 -12.17 -31.57
CA ASP A 353 -27.63 -12.69 -30.21
C ASP A 353 -27.24 -11.54 -29.25
N ILE A 354 -28.25 -10.80 -28.79
CA ILE A 354 -28.14 -9.74 -27.79
C ILE A 354 -28.22 -10.36 -26.40
N ARG A 355 -27.16 -10.23 -25.61
CA ARG A 355 -27.05 -10.80 -24.25
C ARG A 355 -26.70 -9.73 -23.23
N PRO A 356 -27.23 -9.78 -21.99
CA PRO A 356 -26.84 -8.85 -20.94
C PRO A 356 -25.36 -9.05 -20.57
N ALA A 357 -24.61 -7.95 -20.51
CA ALA A 357 -23.19 -7.88 -20.24
C ALA A 357 -22.83 -8.34 -18.82
N PHE A 358 -23.76 -8.14 -17.89
CA PHE A 358 -23.65 -8.52 -16.49
C PHE A 358 -24.87 -9.35 -16.09
N ARG A 359 -24.67 -10.37 -15.26
CA ARG A 359 -25.75 -11.23 -14.75
C ARG A 359 -25.58 -11.47 -13.26
N HIS A 360 -26.62 -11.23 -12.48
CA HIS A 360 -26.65 -11.64 -11.09
C HIS A 360 -26.87 -13.16 -11.00
N GLY A 361 -26.05 -13.85 -10.22
CA GLY A 361 -26.14 -15.29 -10.01
C GLY A 361 -25.54 -15.73 -8.68
N PHE A 362 -25.63 -17.03 -8.36
CA PHE A 362 -25.10 -17.58 -7.12
C PHE A 362 -24.00 -18.60 -7.40
N LYS A 363 -22.79 -18.34 -6.89
CA LYS A 363 -21.69 -19.29 -6.95
C LYS A 363 -21.57 -20.08 -5.64
N ALA A 364 -21.56 -21.40 -5.75
CA ALA A 364 -21.34 -22.31 -4.64
C ALA A 364 -19.82 -22.54 -4.48
N VAL A 365 -19.24 -22.05 -3.39
CA VAL A 365 -17.82 -22.23 -3.07
C VAL A 365 -17.68 -23.26 -1.94
N PRO A 366 -16.86 -24.32 -2.09
CA PRO A 366 -16.59 -25.26 -1.00
C PRO A 366 -15.99 -24.53 0.20
N TRP A 367 -16.45 -24.81 1.42
CA TRP A 367 -15.93 -24.14 2.62
C TRP A 367 -14.44 -24.45 2.85
N HIS A 368 -14.03 -25.69 2.54
CA HIS A 368 -12.64 -26.12 2.46
C HIS A 368 -12.46 -27.10 1.27
N PRO A 369 -11.26 -27.23 0.69
CA PRO A 369 -10.97 -28.24 -0.32
C PRO A 369 -11.31 -29.64 0.21
N GLY A 370 -12.23 -30.34 -0.45
CA GLY A 370 -12.65 -31.70 -0.09
C GLY A 370 -13.88 -31.83 0.82
N GLN A 371 -14.49 -30.74 1.32
CA GLN A 371 -15.77 -30.83 2.05
C GLN A 371 -17.01 -30.70 1.15
N LYS A 372 -18.08 -31.45 1.47
CA LYS A 372 -19.37 -31.39 0.76
C LYS A 372 -20.19 -30.12 1.03
N PHE A 373 -19.92 -29.40 2.12
CA PHE A 373 -20.62 -28.15 2.44
C PHE A 373 -20.10 -27.01 1.56
N SER A 374 -20.92 -26.60 0.60
CA SER A 374 -20.70 -25.41 -0.22
C SER A 374 -21.52 -24.24 0.32
N LYS A 375 -20.89 -23.07 0.41
CA LYS A 375 -21.58 -21.82 0.75
C LYS A 375 -21.87 -21.06 -0.55
N LYS A 376 -23.13 -20.68 -0.73
CA LYS A 376 -23.56 -19.85 -1.88
C LYS A 376 -23.25 -18.38 -1.59
N TYR A 377 -22.71 -17.70 -2.59
CA TYR A 377 -22.44 -16.27 -2.59
C TYR A 377 -23.08 -15.64 -3.84
N GLY A 378 -23.79 -14.52 -3.67
CA GLY A 378 -24.29 -13.73 -4.79
C GLY A 378 -23.14 -13.01 -5.50
N ILE A 379 -23.01 -13.24 -6.80
CA ILE A 379 -21.99 -12.70 -7.68
C ILE A 379 -22.63 -11.97 -8.85
N ILE A 380 -21.94 -10.97 -9.39
CA ILE A 380 -22.16 -10.43 -10.72
C ILE A 380 -21.18 -11.12 -11.65
N GLN A 381 -21.69 -11.94 -12.56
CA GLN A 381 -20.92 -12.61 -13.61
C GLN A 381 -20.94 -11.74 -14.87
N CYS A 382 -19.75 -11.48 -15.42
CA CYS A 382 -19.59 -10.77 -16.69
C CYS A 382 -19.70 -11.75 -17.89
N ASP A 383 -20.28 -11.32 -19.00
CA ASP A 383 -20.33 -12.13 -20.23
C ASP A 383 -18.90 -12.26 -20.83
N PRO A 384 -18.49 -13.46 -21.30
CA PRO A 384 -17.15 -13.64 -21.88
C PRO A 384 -16.79 -12.63 -22.97
N LEU A 385 -17.76 -12.12 -23.75
CA LEU A 385 -17.52 -11.12 -24.79
C LEU A 385 -17.07 -9.75 -24.24
N VAL A 386 -17.32 -9.44 -22.96
CA VAL A 386 -16.79 -8.24 -22.29
C VAL A 386 -15.33 -8.44 -21.87
N LEU A 387 -14.98 -9.67 -21.47
CA LEU A 387 -13.62 -10.05 -21.07
C LEU A 387 -12.67 -10.11 -22.28
N VAL A 388 -13.19 -10.48 -23.46
CA VAL A 388 -12.45 -10.46 -24.72
C VAL A 388 -11.98 -9.04 -25.03
N GLY A 389 -10.65 -8.87 -25.14
CA GLY A 389 -10.04 -7.57 -25.45
C GLY A 389 -9.92 -6.61 -24.26
N LEU A 390 -10.39 -6.98 -23.06
CA LEU A 390 -10.30 -6.15 -21.86
C LEU A 390 -8.85 -5.78 -21.51
N GLU A 391 -7.91 -6.73 -21.66
CA GLU A 391 -6.47 -6.50 -21.49
C GLU A 391 -5.95 -5.41 -22.45
N LYS A 392 -6.23 -5.56 -23.75
CA LYS A 392 -5.78 -4.65 -24.81
C LYS A 392 -6.42 -3.28 -24.71
N CYS A 393 -7.56 -3.19 -24.01
CA CYS A 393 -8.28 -1.96 -23.74
C CYS A 393 -8.08 -1.44 -22.30
N ALA A 394 -7.24 -2.05 -21.48
CA ALA A 394 -6.91 -1.55 -20.13
C ALA A 394 -6.31 -0.13 -20.20
N LYS A 395 -5.55 0.17 -21.26
CA LYS A 395 -5.08 1.52 -21.61
C LYS A 395 -6.20 2.56 -21.89
N HIS A 396 -7.44 2.11 -22.09
CA HIS A 396 -8.62 2.95 -22.27
C HIS A 396 -9.51 3.01 -21.01
N MET A 397 -9.20 2.22 -19.97
CA MET A 397 -9.74 2.43 -18.64
C MET A 397 -9.03 3.64 -18.04
N LEU A 398 -9.80 4.69 -17.83
CA LEU A 398 -9.27 5.98 -17.42
C LEU A 398 -9.12 5.99 -15.90
N ILE A 399 -7.91 6.32 -15.46
CA ILE A 399 -7.56 6.47 -14.04
C ILE A 399 -7.90 7.92 -13.65
N PRO A 400 -8.89 8.16 -12.76
CA PRO A 400 -9.41 9.50 -12.50
C PRO A 400 -8.46 10.36 -11.65
N TYR A 401 -7.68 9.74 -10.75
CA TYR A 401 -6.81 10.44 -9.81
C TYR A 401 -5.35 10.10 -10.08
N MET A 402 -4.54 11.13 -10.38
CA MET A 402 -3.11 11.04 -10.68
C MET A 402 -2.25 11.38 -9.45
N PRO A 403 -0.93 11.07 -9.44
CA PRO A 403 0.01 11.63 -8.48
C PRO A 403 -0.04 13.16 -8.47
N MET A 404 0.20 13.79 -7.30
CA MET A 404 -0.01 15.23 -7.14
C MET A 404 1.06 16.05 -7.86
N LEU A 405 0.68 17.09 -8.60
CA LEU A 405 1.61 18.01 -9.27
C LEU A 405 2.28 19.01 -8.32
N ILE A 406 1.78 19.13 -7.09
CA ILE A 406 2.31 20.01 -6.04
C ILE A 406 2.48 19.23 -4.73
N PRO A 407 3.30 19.73 -3.78
CA PRO A 407 3.47 19.10 -2.47
C PRO A 407 2.13 18.86 -1.74
N PRO A 408 1.93 17.70 -1.09
CA PRO A 408 0.73 17.38 -0.33
C PRO A 408 0.44 18.36 0.80
N LYS A 409 -0.82 18.38 1.28
CA LYS A 409 -1.17 19.04 2.53
C LYS A 409 -0.49 18.36 3.72
N LYS A 410 0.24 19.17 4.49
CA LYS A 410 0.83 18.78 5.77
C LYS A 410 -0.18 18.15 6.74
N TRP A 411 0.19 17.04 7.37
CA TRP A 411 -0.65 16.34 8.34
C TRP A 411 -0.81 17.12 9.65
N LYS A 412 -2.03 17.12 10.19
CA LYS A 412 -2.43 17.85 11.42
C LYS A 412 -3.51 17.12 12.25
N GLY A 413 -3.74 15.84 11.98
CA GLY A 413 -4.80 15.04 12.59
C GLY A 413 -5.35 13.96 11.64
N TYR A 414 -6.32 13.19 12.14
CA TYR A 414 -6.85 11.98 11.48
C TYR A 414 -7.22 12.14 10.00
N ASP A 415 -7.92 13.23 9.67
CA ASP A 415 -8.53 13.55 8.37
C ASP A 415 -8.00 14.86 7.76
N LYS A 416 -6.82 15.31 8.23
CA LYS A 416 -6.27 16.64 7.95
C LYS A 416 -4.85 16.52 7.41
N GLY A 417 -4.72 16.17 6.14
CA GLY A 417 -3.45 16.07 5.40
C GLY A 417 -3.65 15.39 4.05
N GLY A 418 -2.58 15.10 3.31
CA GLY A 418 -2.64 14.40 2.03
C GLY A 418 -3.11 15.28 0.87
N HIS A 419 -4.22 14.91 0.20
CA HIS A 419 -4.71 15.59 -1.01
C HIS A 419 -5.34 16.97 -0.72
N LEU A 420 -5.66 17.73 -1.76
CA LEU A 420 -6.31 19.04 -1.60
C LEU A 420 -7.81 18.93 -1.25
N PHE A 421 -8.54 18.04 -1.92
CA PHE A 421 -9.99 17.87 -1.76
C PHE A 421 -10.37 16.40 -1.60
N LEU A 422 -9.58 15.46 -2.13
CA LEU A 422 -9.84 14.03 -1.96
C LEU A 422 -9.75 13.63 -0.47
N PRO A 423 -10.77 12.94 0.10
CA PRO A 423 -10.77 12.50 1.49
C PRO A 423 -9.53 11.67 1.84
N SER A 424 -8.72 12.19 2.76
CA SER A 424 -7.41 11.64 3.08
C SER A 424 -7.32 11.36 4.58
N TYR A 425 -7.09 10.10 4.94
CA TYR A 425 -7.00 9.63 6.32
C TYR A 425 -5.59 9.13 6.63
N ILE A 426 -5.05 9.54 7.78
CA ILE A 426 -3.68 9.20 8.20
C ILE A 426 -3.50 7.69 8.44
N MET A 427 -4.56 6.97 8.83
CA MET A 427 -4.50 5.54 9.13
C MET A 427 -5.56 4.77 8.34
N ARG A 428 -5.13 3.69 7.68
CA ARG A 428 -5.98 2.69 7.02
C ARG A 428 -6.64 1.79 8.08
N THR A 429 -7.75 2.24 8.67
CA THR A 429 -8.43 1.53 9.78
C THR A 429 -9.26 0.31 9.37
N HIS A 430 -9.42 0.05 8.07
CA HIS A 430 -10.26 -1.02 7.49
C HIS A 430 -11.70 -1.12 8.06
N GLY A 431 -12.21 -0.04 8.65
CA GLY A 431 -13.54 0.02 9.27
C GLY A 431 -13.60 -0.28 10.77
N SER A 432 -12.48 -0.51 11.47
CA SER A 432 -12.48 -0.58 12.94
C SER A 432 -12.81 0.79 13.53
N LYS A 433 -13.86 0.86 14.34
CA LYS A 433 -14.28 2.10 15.03
C LYS A 433 -13.28 2.48 16.11
N LYS A 434 -12.80 1.51 16.90
CA LYS A 434 -11.82 1.73 17.97
C LYS A 434 -10.58 2.46 17.47
N GLN A 435 -10.06 2.07 16.30
CA GLN A 435 -8.92 2.74 15.67
C GLN A 435 -9.27 4.17 15.22
N GLN A 436 -10.44 4.40 14.62
CA GLN A 436 -10.88 5.74 14.22
C GLN A 436 -11.06 6.67 15.41
N ASP A 437 -11.69 6.18 16.48
CA ASP A 437 -11.97 6.96 17.69
C ASP A 437 -10.66 7.32 18.42
N VAL A 438 -9.71 6.38 18.54
CA VAL A 438 -8.37 6.66 19.09
C VAL A 438 -7.62 7.68 18.23
N MET A 439 -7.60 7.53 16.90
CA MET A 439 -6.90 8.46 16.02
C MET A 439 -7.56 9.85 15.91
N LYS A 440 -8.85 9.98 16.21
CA LYS A 440 -9.55 11.27 16.30
C LYS A 440 -9.33 11.99 17.62
N ASN A 441 -9.15 11.23 18.71
CA ASN A 441 -9.04 11.76 20.08
C ASN A 441 -7.60 11.89 20.59
N VAL A 442 -6.60 11.34 19.88
CA VAL A 442 -5.18 11.50 20.22
C VAL A 442 -4.75 12.97 20.14
N ASP A 443 -3.91 13.40 21.07
CA ASP A 443 -3.33 14.74 21.06
C ASP A 443 -2.41 14.93 19.85
N GLY A 444 -2.50 16.09 19.20
CA GLY A 444 -1.66 16.47 18.08
C GLY A 444 -0.18 16.57 18.46
N ALA A 445 0.15 16.96 19.70
CA ALA A 445 1.52 17.04 20.18
C ALA A 445 2.18 15.65 20.27
N GLN A 446 1.44 14.63 20.72
CA GLN A 446 1.89 13.24 20.75
C GLN A 446 2.21 12.73 19.33
N MET A 447 1.41 13.14 18.33
CA MET A 447 1.52 12.70 16.94
C MET A 447 2.51 13.50 16.08
N GLN A 448 3.13 14.55 16.62
CA GLN A 448 3.89 15.54 15.84
C GLN A 448 5.01 14.91 14.98
N LYS A 449 5.82 14.01 15.54
CA LYS A 449 6.89 13.31 14.82
C LYS A 449 6.36 12.43 13.67
N VAL A 450 5.18 11.83 13.86
CA VAL A 450 4.52 10.99 12.85
C VAL A 450 4.02 11.86 11.69
N PHE A 451 3.44 13.03 11.98
CA PHE A 451 3.05 13.99 10.95
C PHE A 451 4.27 14.48 10.16
N GLU A 452 5.37 14.84 10.84
CA GLU A 452 6.61 15.29 10.21
C GLU A 452 7.23 14.22 9.30
N ALA A 453 7.29 12.96 9.75
CA ALA A 453 7.79 11.86 8.94
C ALA A 453 6.95 11.63 7.67
N LEU A 454 5.61 11.66 7.78
CA LEU A 454 4.71 11.55 6.64
C LEU A 454 4.80 12.76 5.69
N ASP A 455 4.99 13.96 6.23
CA ASP A 455 5.19 15.17 5.45
C ASP A 455 6.52 15.11 4.68
N ILE A 456 7.60 14.62 5.29
CA ILE A 456 8.90 14.45 4.60
C ILE A 456 8.77 13.46 3.44
N LEU A 457 8.17 12.28 3.68
CA LEU A 457 7.90 11.28 2.64
C LEU A 457 6.97 11.82 1.54
N GLY A 458 5.97 12.62 1.91
CA GLY A 458 5.02 13.22 0.98
C GLY A 458 5.61 14.35 0.14
N ASN A 459 6.57 15.10 0.69
CA ASN A 459 7.25 16.21 0.01
C ASN A 459 8.43 15.76 -0.87
N THR A 460 8.79 14.47 -0.88
CA THR A 460 9.79 13.94 -1.83
C THR A 460 9.24 13.99 -3.26
N LYS A 461 9.90 14.75 -4.14
CA LYS A 461 9.50 14.92 -5.54
C LYS A 461 10.09 13.82 -6.43
N TRP A 462 9.22 13.13 -7.17
CA TRP A 462 9.56 12.04 -8.09
C TRP A 462 9.34 12.45 -9.54
N ARG A 463 10.02 11.81 -10.49
CA ARG A 463 9.72 11.90 -11.93
C ARG A 463 9.84 10.53 -12.60
N VAL A 464 9.34 10.41 -13.83
CA VAL A 464 9.45 9.19 -14.62
C VAL A 464 10.82 9.13 -15.30
N ASN A 465 11.56 8.02 -15.15
CA ASN A 465 12.76 7.77 -15.93
C ASN A 465 12.37 7.47 -17.39
N ARG A 466 12.56 8.46 -18.27
CA ARG A 466 12.15 8.38 -19.68
C ARG A 466 12.93 7.33 -20.49
N ARG A 467 14.21 7.09 -20.16
CA ARG A 467 15.03 6.08 -20.86
C ARG A 467 14.52 4.67 -20.58
N VAL A 468 14.28 4.35 -19.30
CA VAL A 468 13.72 3.05 -18.90
C VAL A 468 12.30 2.87 -19.43
N LEU A 469 11.46 3.92 -19.41
CA LEU A 469 10.11 3.86 -19.98
C LEU A 469 10.14 3.46 -21.47
N GLY A 470 11.01 4.07 -22.29
CA GLY A 470 11.12 3.72 -23.71
C GLY A 470 11.54 2.26 -23.95
N VAL A 471 12.41 1.71 -23.10
CA VAL A 471 12.79 0.28 -23.17
C VAL A 471 11.62 -0.63 -22.77
N VAL A 472 10.94 -0.31 -21.66
CA VAL A 472 9.76 -1.03 -21.18
C VAL A 472 8.65 -1.06 -22.23
N GLU A 473 8.32 0.10 -22.82
CA GLU A 473 7.28 0.18 -23.85
C GLU A 473 7.64 -0.61 -25.11
N SER A 474 8.92 -0.64 -25.48
CA SER A 474 9.41 -1.43 -26.62
C SER A 474 9.30 -2.95 -26.36
N ILE A 475 9.69 -3.40 -25.16
CA ILE A 475 9.55 -4.80 -24.74
C ILE A 475 8.07 -5.20 -24.66
N TRP A 476 7.22 -4.32 -24.12
CA TRP A 476 5.79 -4.55 -23.99
C TRP A 476 5.10 -4.65 -25.37
N ALA A 477 5.43 -3.74 -26.30
CA ALA A 477 4.97 -3.82 -27.68
C ALA A 477 5.45 -5.09 -28.41
N GLY A 478 6.64 -5.60 -28.07
CA GLY A 478 7.17 -6.88 -28.54
C GLY A 478 6.48 -8.13 -27.99
N GLY A 479 5.58 -8.00 -27.01
CA GLY A 479 4.81 -9.11 -26.41
C GLY A 479 5.18 -9.49 -24.97
N GLY A 480 6.03 -8.71 -24.30
CA GLY A 480 6.37 -8.92 -22.89
C GLY A 480 7.27 -10.14 -22.65
N ASN A 481 7.04 -10.86 -21.54
CA ASN A 481 7.79 -12.06 -21.13
C ASN A 481 9.31 -11.89 -20.94
N ILE A 482 9.80 -10.65 -20.76
CA ILE A 482 11.21 -10.29 -20.56
C ILE A 482 11.31 -9.41 -19.30
N ALA A 483 12.42 -9.49 -18.56
CA ALA A 483 12.66 -8.68 -17.35
C ALA A 483 11.55 -8.79 -16.28
N GLY A 484 10.92 -9.96 -16.15
CA GLY A 484 9.81 -10.17 -15.22
C GLY A 484 8.47 -9.55 -15.65
N LEU A 485 8.38 -8.92 -16.82
CA LEU A 485 7.10 -8.55 -17.42
C LEU A 485 6.31 -9.82 -17.79
N VAL A 486 4.99 -9.75 -17.61
CA VAL A 486 4.09 -10.83 -18.00
C VAL A 486 4.08 -11.03 -19.52
N ASP A 487 3.88 -12.27 -19.95
CA ASP A 487 3.65 -12.65 -21.35
C ASP A 487 2.29 -12.10 -21.84
N CYS A 488 2.28 -11.40 -22.97
CA CYS A 488 1.05 -10.91 -23.60
C CYS A 488 0.20 -12.03 -24.23
N LYS A 489 0.69 -13.27 -24.28
CA LYS A 489 -0.01 -14.45 -24.82
C LYS A 489 -0.54 -15.36 -23.71
N ASP A 490 -1.67 -15.97 -24.02
CA ASP A 490 -2.28 -17.05 -23.23
C ASP A 490 -1.53 -18.37 -23.44
N VAL A 491 -1.39 -19.18 -22.39
CA VAL A 491 -0.93 -20.57 -22.51
C VAL A 491 -2.03 -21.38 -23.23
N PRO A 492 -1.69 -22.21 -24.24
CA PRO A 492 -2.68 -23.06 -24.90
C PRO A 492 -3.30 -24.04 -23.91
N LYS A 493 -4.60 -24.28 -24.05
CA LYS A 493 -5.31 -25.32 -23.29
C LYS A 493 -5.05 -26.65 -23.98
N PRO A 494 -4.67 -27.72 -23.26
CA PRO A 494 -4.39 -29.00 -23.89
C PRO A 494 -5.67 -29.58 -24.50
N ASP A 495 -5.54 -30.22 -25.67
CA ASP A 495 -6.64 -30.86 -26.37
C ASP A 495 -7.20 -32.06 -25.58
N LYS A 496 -8.50 -32.32 -25.74
CA LYS A 496 -9.14 -33.48 -25.10
C LYS A 496 -8.51 -34.76 -25.69
N PRO A 497 -8.02 -35.71 -24.86
CA PRO A 497 -7.52 -36.98 -25.37
C PRO A 497 -8.60 -37.71 -26.15
N LEU A 498 -8.21 -38.30 -27.28
CA LEU A 498 -9.10 -39.06 -28.17
C LEU A 498 -9.53 -40.41 -27.56
N VAL A 499 -8.78 -40.91 -26.58
CA VAL A 499 -9.03 -42.19 -25.88
C VAL A 499 -9.76 -41.92 -24.57
N GLU A 500 -10.83 -42.68 -24.30
CA GLU A 500 -11.66 -42.54 -23.09
C GLU A 500 -11.07 -43.21 -21.83
N ASP A 501 -9.76 -43.13 -21.61
CA ASP A 501 -9.16 -43.54 -20.34
C ASP A 501 -9.50 -42.53 -19.23
N LEU A 502 -10.10 -43.01 -18.14
CA LEU A 502 -10.43 -42.23 -16.96
C LEU A 502 -9.21 -41.52 -16.34
N LYS A 503 -8.01 -42.12 -16.41
CA LYS A 503 -6.77 -41.48 -15.92
C LYS A 503 -6.37 -40.31 -16.82
N LEU A 504 -6.25 -40.54 -18.13
CA LEU A 504 -5.91 -39.49 -19.11
C LEU A 504 -6.95 -38.36 -19.13
N ILE A 505 -8.24 -38.66 -19.03
CA ILE A 505 -9.31 -37.65 -18.91
C ILE A 505 -9.15 -36.82 -17.62
N GLN A 506 -8.80 -37.45 -16.50
CA GLN A 506 -8.62 -36.76 -15.23
C GLN A 506 -7.35 -35.89 -15.21
N GLU A 507 -6.27 -36.38 -15.82
CA GLU A 507 -5.04 -35.61 -16.03
C GLU A 507 -5.27 -34.43 -16.97
N TRP A 508 -5.94 -34.64 -18.11
CA TRP A 508 -6.37 -33.58 -19.02
C TRP A 508 -7.23 -32.53 -18.29
N LYS A 509 -8.23 -32.94 -17.50
CA LYS A 509 -9.02 -32.03 -16.66
C LYS A 509 -8.15 -31.25 -15.67
N CYS A 510 -7.09 -31.86 -15.13
CA CYS A 510 -6.14 -31.18 -14.26
C CYS A 510 -5.32 -30.13 -15.04
N ASN A 511 -4.78 -30.51 -16.20
CA ASN A 511 -3.93 -29.64 -17.02
C ASN A 511 -4.73 -28.49 -17.67
N VAL A 512 -5.99 -28.70 -18.07
CA VAL A 512 -6.92 -27.62 -18.47
C VAL A 512 -7.19 -26.66 -17.32
N ARG A 513 -7.36 -27.14 -16.07
CA ARG A 513 -7.53 -26.26 -14.90
C ARG A 513 -6.26 -25.47 -14.62
N LYS A 514 -5.08 -26.08 -14.72
CA LYS A 514 -3.77 -25.39 -14.58
C LYS A 514 -3.62 -24.29 -15.65
N ALA A 515 -3.81 -24.62 -16.93
CA ALA A 515 -3.70 -23.66 -18.04
C ALA A 515 -4.70 -22.51 -17.90
N LYS A 516 -5.97 -22.81 -17.55
CA LYS A 516 -6.96 -21.76 -17.23
C LYS A 516 -6.47 -20.87 -16.10
N LYS A 517 -6.06 -21.44 -14.96
CA LYS A 517 -5.57 -20.66 -13.81
C LYS A 517 -4.41 -19.74 -14.21
N ILE A 518 -3.41 -20.24 -14.92
CA ILE A 518 -2.25 -19.46 -15.37
C ILE A 518 -2.69 -18.29 -16.27
N ASN A 519 -3.62 -18.50 -17.20
CA ASN A 519 -4.08 -17.42 -18.09
C ASN A 519 -4.84 -16.32 -17.33
N LEU A 520 -5.58 -16.67 -16.27
CA LEU A 520 -6.29 -15.73 -15.42
C LEU A 520 -5.33 -14.93 -14.51
N GLU A 521 -4.31 -15.58 -13.95
CA GLU A 521 -3.22 -14.90 -13.24
C GLU A 521 -2.46 -13.94 -14.20
N ARG A 522 -2.14 -14.39 -15.42
CA ARG A 522 -1.56 -13.55 -16.48
C ARG A 522 -2.48 -12.40 -16.89
N HIS A 523 -3.80 -12.59 -16.94
CA HIS A 523 -4.77 -11.54 -17.28
C HIS A 523 -4.68 -10.37 -16.27
N SER A 524 -4.75 -10.68 -14.98
CA SER A 524 -4.66 -9.68 -13.92
C SER A 524 -3.33 -8.90 -13.98
N LEU A 525 -2.20 -9.60 -14.17
CA LEU A 525 -0.88 -8.99 -14.30
C LEU A 525 -0.73 -8.12 -15.57
N ARG A 526 -1.37 -8.50 -16.69
CA ARG A 526 -1.40 -7.69 -17.93
C ARG A 526 -2.15 -6.37 -17.69
N CYS A 527 -3.31 -6.44 -17.04
CA CYS A 527 -4.12 -5.29 -16.67
C CYS A 527 -3.37 -4.33 -15.70
N ASP A 528 -2.73 -4.87 -14.66
CA ASP A 528 -1.91 -4.09 -13.71
C ASP A 528 -0.71 -3.40 -14.39
N THR A 529 -0.04 -4.10 -15.32
CA THR A 529 1.07 -3.54 -16.10
C THR A 529 0.60 -2.35 -16.96
N GLU A 530 -0.50 -2.47 -17.69
CA GLU A 530 -1.05 -1.37 -18.49
C GLU A 530 -1.53 -0.19 -17.64
N LEU A 531 -2.10 -0.42 -16.45
CA LEU A 531 -2.47 0.67 -15.54
C LEU A 531 -1.24 1.44 -15.04
N LYS A 532 -0.15 0.74 -14.70
CA LYS A 532 1.15 1.36 -14.34
C LYS A 532 1.72 2.18 -15.50
N LEU A 533 1.74 1.62 -16.71
CA LEU A 533 2.21 2.31 -17.90
C LEU A 533 1.32 3.49 -18.30
N SER A 534 0.01 3.40 -18.13
CA SER A 534 -0.94 4.51 -18.36
C SER A 534 -0.61 5.73 -17.49
N VAL A 535 -0.32 5.52 -16.21
CA VAL A 535 0.14 6.60 -15.31
C VAL A 535 1.53 7.10 -15.72
N ALA A 536 2.49 6.21 -16.02
CA ALA A 536 3.82 6.63 -16.47
C ALA A 536 3.76 7.51 -17.74
N ARG A 537 2.95 7.11 -18.73
CA ARG A 537 2.71 7.86 -19.98
C ARG A 537 2.11 9.24 -19.73
N LYS A 538 1.16 9.37 -18.80
CA LYS A 538 0.53 10.66 -18.45
C LYS A 538 1.48 11.58 -17.65
N MET A 539 2.36 11.01 -16.83
CA MET A 539 3.26 11.78 -15.94
C MET A 539 4.68 12.00 -16.53
N LYS A 540 5.01 11.43 -17.69
CA LYS A 540 6.38 11.46 -18.27
C LYS A 540 6.87 12.88 -18.60
N ASP A 541 5.95 13.78 -18.94
CA ASP A 541 6.25 15.14 -19.41
C ASP A 541 6.26 16.17 -18.26
N GLU A 542 5.76 15.80 -17.08
CA GLU A 542 5.86 16.60 -15.87
C GLU A 542 7.31 16.60 -15.34
N GLU A 543 7.80 17.75 -14.89
CA GLU A 543 9.14 17.87 -14.26
C GLU A 543 9.25 17.06 -12.95
N GLY A 544 8.12 16.83 -12.31
CA GLY A 544 8.00 15.89 -11.20
C GLY A 544 6.73 16.11 -10.38
N PHE A 545 6.37 15.09 -9.62
CA PHE A 545 5.12 14.91 -8.89
C PHE A 545 5.38 14.29 -7.51
N TYR A 546 4.33 14.25 -6.70
CA TYR A 546 4.38 13.90 -5.29
C TYR A 546 3.37 12.80 -4.96
N TYR A 547 3.71 12.00 -3.94
CA TYR A 547 2.85 10.97 -3.40
C TYR A 547 2.43 11.32 -1.98
N PRO A 548 1.17 11.69 -1.71
CA PRO A 548 0.70 11.74 -0.33
C PRO A 548 0.80 10.34 0.29
N HIS A 549 1.29 10.28 1.53
CA HIS A 549 1.48 9.04 2.28
C HIS A 549 0.48 8.93 3.42
N ASN A 550 0.05 7.70 3.71
CA ASN A 550 -0.68 7.35 4.92
C ASN A 550 -0.17 6.03 5.51
N LEU A 551 -0.65 5.70 6.70
CA LEU A 551 -0.18 4.56 7.50
C LEU A 551 -1.14 3.37 7.41
N ASP A 552 -0.63 2.15 7.53
CA ASP A 552 -1.46 1.06 8.08
C ASP A 552 -1.66 1.25 9.60
N PHE A 553 -2.46 0.39 10.23
CA PHE A 553 -2.72 0.48 11.66
C PHE A 553 -1.48 0.26 12.55
N ARG A 554 -0.36 -0.19 11.98
CA ARG A 554 0.91 -0.45 12.68
C ARG A 554 1.90 0.70 12.56
N GLY A 555 1.62 1.70 11.72
CA GLY A 555 2.54 2.80 11.44
C GLY A 555 3.48 2.60 10.24
N ARG A 556 3.27 1.58 9.41
CA ARG A 556 4.00 1.50 8.13
C ARG A 556 3.45 2.52 7.14
N ALA A 557 4.31 3.37 6.57
CA ALA A 557 3.91 4.35 5.55
C ALA A 557 3.73 3.71 4.16
N TYR A 558 2.74 4.20 3.43
CA TYR A 558 2.39 3.78 2.07
C TYR A 558 1.93 5.00 1.24
N PRO A 559 2.39 5.13 -0.02
CA PRO A 559 1.76 6.01 -0.99
C PRO A 559 0.26 5.75 -1.12
N MET A 560 -0.53 6.81 -1.29
CA MET A 560 -1.98 6.71 -1.47
C MET A 560 -2.39 6.41 -2.92
N HIS A 561 -1.52 6.70 -3.90
CA HIS A 561 -1.78 6.36 -5.31
C HIS A 561 -1.52 4.87 -5.59
N PRO A 562 -2.51 4.10 -6.10
CA PRO A 562 -2.47 2.64 -6.06
C PRO A 562 -1.61 1.98 -7.15
N HIS A 563 -1.51 2.56 -8.35
CA HIS A 563 -0.93 1.87 -9.51
C HIS A 563 0.60 2.04 -9.63
N LEU A 564 1.05 3.22 -10.07
CA LEU A 564 2.47 3.59 -10.13
C LEU A 564 2.87 4.31 -8.85
N ASN A 565 3.75 3.70 -8.05
CA ASN A 565 4.41 4.31 -6.88
C ASN A 565 5.72 3.55 -6.55
N HIS A 566 6.62 4.15 -5.79
CA HIS A 566 7.96 3.61 -5.51
C HIS A 566 7.99 2.37 -4.61
N LEU A 567 6.90 2.03 -3.91
CA LEU A 567 6.80 0.76 -3.16
C LEU A 567 6.39 -0.44 -4.04
N GLY A 568 6.09 -0.22 -5.32
CA GLY A 568 5.68 -1.25 -6.26
C GLY A 568 6.76 -2.28 -6.63
N SER A 569 6.47 -3.05 -7.68
CA SER A 569 7.37 -4.02 -8.32
C SER A 569 8.63 -3.36 -8.91
N ASP A 570 9.64 -4.15 -9.29
CA ASP A 570 10.87 -3.70 -9.99
C ASP A 570 10.55 -2.71 -11.13
N LEU A 571 9.58 -3.05 -11.99
CA LEU A 571 9.03 -2.15 -13.01
C LEU A 571 8.68 -0.74 -12.48
N CYS A 572 8.01 -0.62 -11.34
CA CYS A 572 7.65 0.68 -10.77
C CYS A 572 8.87 1.44 -10.25
N ARG A 573 9.89 0.73 -9.73
CA ARG A 573 11.11 1.33 -9.19
C ARG A 573 12.07 1.76 -10.29
N GLY A 574 12.27 0.94 -11.32
CA GLY A 574 13.06 1.32 -12.50
C GLY A 574 12.43 2.47 -13.31
N LEU A 575 11.10 2.61 -13.28
CA LEU A 575 10.40 3.74 -13.90
C LEU A 575 10.42 5.04 -13.10
N LEU A 576 10.83 5.04 -11.82
CA LEU A 576 10.73 6.21 -10.94
C LEU A 576 12.10 6.63 -10.39
N GLU A 577 12.40 7.91 -10.52
CA GLU A 577 13.62 8.52 -9.98
C GLU A 577 13.31 9.84 -9.27
N PHE A 578 14.24 10.37 -8.48
CA PHE A 578 14.04 11.66 -7.82
C PHE A 578 14.05 12.79 -8.84
N ALA A 579 13.09 13.71 -8.76
CA ALA A 579 13.07 14.88 -9.63
C ALA A 579 14.22 15.84 -9.29
N GLU A 580 14.59 15.92 -8.02
CA GLU A 580 15.71 16.72 -7.50
C GLU A 580 16.99 15.86 -7.48
N GLY A 581 17.88 16.11 -8.44
CA GLY A 581 19.16 15.42 -8.55
C GLY A 581 20.25 16.08 -7.70
N ARG A 582 21.31 15.33 -7.37
CA ARG A 582 22.47 15.84 -6.63
C ARG A 582 23.79 15.37 -7.26
N PRO A 583 24.87 16.17 -7.18
CA PRO A 583 26.19 15.73 -7.63
C PRO A 583 26.64 14.52 -6.81
N LEU A 584 27.11 13.46 -7.49
CA LEU A 584 27.50 12.21 -6.84
C LEU A 584 28.62 12.39 -5.79
N GLY A 585 29.64 13.17 -6.12
CA GLY A 585 30.91 13.18 -5.39
C GLY A 585 31.61 11.81 -5.37
N LYS A 586 32.75 11.73 -4.68
CA LYS A 586 33.51 10.48 -4.54
C LYS A 586 32.68 9.37 -3.85
N SER A 587 31.91 9.75 -2.83
CA SER A 587 31.08 8.82 -2.06
C SER A 587 29.87 8.32 -2.85
N GLY A 588 29.12 9.20 -3.52
CA GLY A 588 27.96 8.80 -4.31
C GLY A 588 28.33 7.95 -5.52
N LEU A 589 29.46 8.19 -6.18
CA LEU A 589 29.94 7.32 -7.25
C LEU A 589 30.27 5.91 -6.73
N ARG A 590 30.93 5.80 -5.57
CA ARG A 590 31.18 4.50 -4.90
C ARG A 590 29.85 3.80 -4.56
N TRP A 591 28.89 4.52 -4.00
CA TRP A 591 27.58 3.98 -3.65
C TRP A 591 26.72 3.60 -4.85
N LEU A 592 26.84 4.31 -5.99
CA LEU A 592 26.17 3.94 -7.25
C LEU A 592 26.70 2.60 -7.79
N LYS A 593 28.02 2.38 -7.74
CA LYS A 593 28.62 1.08 -8.10
C LYS A 593 28.16 -0.03 -7.13
N ILE A 594 28.22 0.20 -5.81
CA ILE A 594 27.72 -0.75 -4.80
C ILE A 594 26.22 -1.06 -5.00
N HIS A 595 25.42 -0.07 -5.37
CA HIS A 595 23.99 -0.23 -5.63
C HIS A 595 23.73 -1.13 -6.84
N LEU A 596 24.44 -0.91 -7.95
CA LEU A 596 24.36 -1.77 -9.13
C LEU A 596 24.76 -3.23 -8.80
N ALA A 597 25.83 -3.44 -8.03
CA ALA A 597 26.23 -4.77 -7.56
C ALA A 597 25.17 -5.43 -6.66
N ASN A 598 24.48 -4.66 -5.81
CA ASN A 598 23.38 -5.16 -4.98
C ASN A 598 22.16 -5.58 -5.82
N LEU A 599 21.84 -4.85 -6.89
CA LEU A 599 20.72 -5.14 -7.79
C LEU A 599 20.96 -6.39 -8.66
N TYR A 600 22.22 -6.64 -9.04
CA TYR A 600 22.60 -7.87 -9.75
C TYR A 600 22.38 -9.11 -8.86
N ALA A 601 22.63 -8.98 -7.55
CA ALA A 601 22.44 -10.00 -6.53
C ALA A 601 23.25 -11.30 -6.82
N GLY A 602 22.64 -12.48 -6.67
CA GLY A 602 23.32 -13.75 -6.95
C GLY A 602 24.44 -14.14 -5.96
N GLY A 603 24.50 -13.51 -4.77
CA GLY A 603 25.58 -13.68 -3.79
C GLY A 603 26.60 -12.55 -3.82
N ILE A 604 26.58 -11.68 -4.83
CA ILE A 604 27.42 -10.49 -4.91
C ILE A 604 27.06 -9.51 -3.79
N GLU A 605 25.77 -9.45 -3.42
CA GLU A 605 25.28 -8.64 -2.31
C GLU A 605 25.83 -9.09 -0.93
N LYS A 606 26.50 -10.26 -0.88
CA LYS A 606 27.15 -10.85 0.30
C LYS A 606 28.67 -10.71 0.31
N GLN A 607 29.26 -10.13 -0.72
CA GLN A 607 30.67 -9.75 -0.69
C GLN A 607 30.89 -8.49 0.16
N SER A 608 32.15 -8.23 0.53
CA SER A 608 32.56 -6.93 1.07
C SER A 608 32.30 -5.82 0.05
N TYR A 609 32.28 -4.56 0.48
CA TYR A 609 32.06 -3.45 -0.44
C TYR A 609 33.10 -3.39 -1.55
N ASP A 610 34.35 -3.76 -1.29
CA ASP A 610 35.41 -3.72 -2.29
C ASP A 610 35.33 -4.89 -3.28
N GLY A 611 34.82 -6.06 -2.87
CA GLY A 611 34.46 -7.14 -3.80
C GLY A 611 33.29 -6.76 -4.72
N ARG A 612 32.29 -6.04 -4.19
CA ARG A 612 31.20 -5.46 -5.01
C ARG A 612 31.69 -4.39 -5.98
N LEU A 613 32.71 -3.62 -5.62
CA LEU A 613 33.32 -2.64 -6.52
C LEU A 613 34.11 -3.35 -7.63
N GLY A 614 34.93 -4.34 -7.29
CA GLY A 614 35.68 -5.15 -8.26
C GLY A 614 34.79 -5.75 -9.34
N PHE A 615 33.68 -6.39 -8.95
CA PHE A 615 32.68 -6.92 -9.88
C PHE A 615 32.16 -5.86 -10.89
N ILE A 616 32.01 -4.60 -10.48
CA ILE A 616 31.53 -3.53 -11.37
C ILE A 616 32.62 -3.02 -12.31
N GLU A 617 33.89 -3.03 -11.89
CA GLU A 617 35.00 -2.72 -12.82
C GLU A 617 35.18 -3.86 -13.85
N ASP A 618 35.07 -5.12 -13.41
CA ASP A 618 35.18 -6.31 -14.28
C ASP A 618 34.09 -6.33 -15.37
N HIS A 619 32.87 -5.89 -15.04
CA HIS A 619 31.73 -5.82 -15.95
C HIS A 619 31.49 -4.43 -16.60
N ILE A 620 32.47 -3.54 -16.59
CA ILE A 620 32.28 -2.16 -17.06
C ILE A 620 31.82 -2.07 -18.53
N HIS A 621 32.26 -3.00 -19.38
CA HIS A 621 31.84 -3.09 -20.77
C HIS A 621 30.37 -3.55 -20.93
N ASP A 622 29.92 -4.50 -20.12
CA ASP A 622 28.54 -4.99 -20.11
C ASP A 622 27.55 -3.91 -19.62
N ILE A 623 28.01 -3.04 -18.72
CA ILE A 623 27.25 -1.89 -18.20
C ILE A 623 27.07 -0.85 -19.32
N PHE A 624 28.14 -0.52 -20.05
CA PHE A 624 28.05 0.40 -21.19
C PHE A 624 27.16 -0.16 -22.32
N ASP A 625 27.30 -1.44 -22.69
CA ASP A 625 26.43 -2.08 -23.68
C ASP A 625 24.96 -2.11 -23.22
N SER A 626 24.71 -2.45 -21.96
CA SER A 626 23.35 -2.43 -21.37
C SER A 626 22.73 -1.03 -21.39
N ALA A 627 23.53 0.03 -21.25
CA ALA A 627 23.05 1.41 -21.31
C ALA A 627 22.76 1.88 -22.74
N ASP A 628 23.58 1.51 -23.71
CA ASP A 628 23.49 1.99 -25.10
C ASP A 628 22.55 1.15 -25.97
N HIS A 629 22.59 -0.17 -25.81
CA HIS A 629 21.83 -1.14 -26.60
C HIS A 629 20.95 -2.06 -25.73
N PRO A 630 20.08 -1.53 -24.84
CA PRO A 630 19.35 -2.30 -23.84
C PRO A 630 18.45 -3.42 -24.40
N ILE A 631 18.06 -3.36 -25.68
CA ILE A 631 17.20 -4.34 -26.35
C ILE A 631 17.98 -5.25 -27.31
N ASN A 632 19.00 -4.70 -27.99
CA ASN A 632 19.66 -5.37 -29.13
C ASN A 632 21.11 -5.81 -28.85
N GLY A 633 21.70 -5.39 -27.72
CA GLY A 633 23.05 -5.79 -27.29
C GLY A 633 23.07 -7.13 -26.55
N ASN A 634 24.07 -7.29 -25.70
CA ASN A 634 24.29 -8.47 -24.86
C ASN A 634 23.19 -8.65 -23.79
N ARG A 635 22.52 -7.55 -23.41
CA ARG A 635 21.42 -7.52 -22.42
C ARG A 635 21.79 -8.09 -21.05
N TRP A 636 23.03 -7.86 -20.62
CA TRP A 636 23.55 -8.31 -19.31
C TRP A 636 22.64 -7.90 -18.15
N TRP A 637 22.03 -6.72 -18.19
CA TRP A 637 21.05 -6.26 -17.19
C TRP A 637 19.85 -7.23 -16.95
N LEU A 638 19.54 -8.14 -17.87
CA LEU A 638 18.48 -9.15 -17.72
C LEU A 638 18.83 -10.31 -16.77
N THR A 639 20.11 -10.51 -16.43
CA THR A 639 20.54 -11.60 -15.53
C THR A 639 20.44 -11.24 -14.05
N ALA A 640 20.17 -9.97 -13.73
CA ALA A 640 19.99 -9.44 -12.38
C ALA A 640 18.69 -9.92 -11.71
N GLU A 641 18.63 -9.90 -10.36
CA GLU A 641 17.38 -10.20 -9.60
C GLU A 641 16.33 -9.09 -9.77
N ASP A 642 16.76 -7.83 -9.96
CA ASP A 642 15.92 -6.65 -10.22
C ASP A 642 16.33 -5.95 -11.55
N PRO A 643 15.88 -6.45 -12.73
CA PRO A 643 16.39 -6.02 -14.03
C PRO A 643 16.15 -4.54 -14.38
N PHE A 644 14.96 -3.97 -14.14
CA PHE A 644 14.68 -2.58 -14.54
C PHE A 644 15.41 -1.57 -13.67
N GLN A 645 15.55 -1.83 -12.37
CA GLN A 645 16.44 -1.05 -11.49
C GLN A 645 17.92 -1.22 -11.92
N CYS A 646 18.36 -2.43 -12.27
CA CYS A 646 19.72 -2.69 -12.77
C CYS A 646 20.00 -1.86 -14.04
N LEU A 647 19.08 -1.87 -15.01
CA LEU A 647 19.18 -1.06 -16.24
C LEU A 647 19.25 0.45 -15.93
N ALA A 648 18.40 0.95 -15.01
CA ALA A 648 18.43 2.35 -14.59
C ALA A 648 19.80 2.74 -13.98
N ALA A 649 20.40 1.85 -13.19
CA ALA A 649 21.73 2.03 -12.61
C ALA A 649 22.85 1.93 -13.67
N CYS A 650 22.78 0.99 -14.63
CA CYS A 650 23.72 0.91 -15.76
C CYS A 650 23.71 2.19 -16.59
N ILE A 651 22.52 2.72 -16.90
CA ILE A 651 22.33 3.98 -17.61
C ILE A 651 22.99 5.13 -16.84
N ASN A 652 22.66 5.28 -15.55
CA ASN A 652 23.13 6.41 -14.76
C ASN A 652 24.65 6.37 -14.50
N LEU A 653 25.21 5.18 -14.26
CA LEU A 653 26.66 4.99 -14.12
C LEU A 653 27.39 5.26 -15.45
N SER A 654 26.83 4.81 -16.59
CA SER A 654 27.42 5.08 -17.90
C SER A 654 27.47 6.57 -18.23
N GLU A 655 26.39 7.31 -17.94
CA GLU A 655 26.33 8.76 -18.10
C GLU A 655 27.34 9.47 -17.17
N ALA A 656 27.44 9.03 -15.91
CA ALA A 656 28.40 9.57 -14.95
C ALA A 656 29.85 9.39 -15.43
N LEU A 657 30.23 8.17 -15.84
CA LEU A 657 31.59 7.83 -16.27
C LEU A 657 32.01 8.51 -17.59
N ARG A 658 31.05 8.82 -18.47
CA ARG A 658 31.30 9.55 -19.74
C ARG A 658 31.29 11.07 -19.58
N SER A 659 30.85 11.58 -18.43
CA SER A 659 30.89 13.01 -18.13
C SER A 659 32.33 13.50 -17.92
N SER A 660 32.57 14.80 -18.12
CA SER A 660 33.91 15.41 -17.94
C SER A 660 34.46 15.28 -16.51
N SER A 661 33.59 15.05 -15.52
CA SER A 661 33.98 14.71 -14.15
C SER A 661 32.85 13.88 -13.50
N PRO A 662 33.03 12.56 -13.33
CA PRO A 662 32.00 11.68 -12.75
C PRO A 662 31.56 12.09 -11.34
N ASN A 663 32.42 12.78 -10.59
CA ASN A 663 32.11 13.28 -9.24
C ASN A 663 31.14 14.48 -9.26
N SER A 664 31.09 15.25 -10.35
CA SER A 664 30.16 16.38 -10.51
C SER A 664 28.89 16.03 -11.27
N PHE A 665 28.78 14.80 -11.79
CA PHE A 665 27.58 14.33 -12.46
C PHE A 665 26.38 14.34 -11.50
N ILE A 666 25.28 14.95 -11.93
CA ILE A 666 24.05 15.09 -11.16
C ILE A 666 23.24 13.79 -11.35
N SER A 667 23.23 12.94 -10.32
CA SER A 667 22.39 11.73 -10.32
C SER A 667 21.03 12.02 -9.70
N HIS A 668 20.02 11.34 -10.24
CA HIS A 668 18.63 11.34 -9.80
C HIS A 668 18.20 9.98 -9.22
N LEU A 669 19.08 8.97 -9.29
CA LEU A 669 18.74 7.58 -9.00
C LEU A 669 18.60 7.36 -7.48
N PRO A 670 17.50 6.74 -7.01
CA PRO A 670 17.38 6.36 -5.59
C PRO A 670 18.32 5.20 -5.25
N ILE A 671 19.30 5.45 -4.39
CA ILE A 671 20.20 4.40 -3.89
C ILE A 671 19.54 3.64 -2.74
N HIS A 672 19.14 2.40 -2.99
CA HIS A 672 18.51 1.55 -1.99
C HIS A 672 19.50 1.05 -0.93
N GLN A 673 19.08 1.08 0.34
CA GLN A 673 19.74 0.48 1.50
C GLN A 673 18.68 -0.35 2.24
N ASP A 674 18.91 -1.65 2.44
CA ASP A 674 17.98 -2.56 3.11
C ASP A 674 18.70 -3.35 4.20
N GLY A 675 17.97 -3.66 5.28
CA GLY A 675 18.51 -4.35 6.45
C GLY A 675 18.51 -5.87 6.28
N SER A 676 19.45 -6.54 6.95
CA SER A 676 19.57 -8.01 6.87
C SER A 676 18.54 -8.68 7.77
N CYS A 677 17.30 -8.79 7.28
CA CYS A 677 16.13 -9.26 8.04
C CYS A 677 15.83 -8.37 9.26
N ASN A 678 15.31 -7.17 9.02
CA ASN A 678 15.05 -6.16 10.06
C ASN A 678 14.30 -6.75 11.26
N GLY A 679 13.37 -7.69 11.04
CA GLY A 679 12.66 -8.34 12.14
C GLY A 679 13.54 -9.07 13.15
N LEU A 680 14.63 -9.72 12.71
CA LEU A 680 15.62 -10.34 13.60
C LEU A 680 16.60 -9.32 14.17
N GLN A 681 17.05 -8.34 13.36
CA GLN A 681 17.88 -7.23 13.86
C GLN A 681 17.24 -6.57 15.08
N HIS A 682 15.95 -6.29 14.99
CA HIS A 682 15.22 -5.64 16.06
C HIS A 682 14.97 -6.54 17.27
N TYR A 683 14.81 -7.86 17.11
CA TYR A 683 14.78 -8.76 18.28
C TYR A 683 16.14 -8.89 18.95
N ALA A 684 17.23 -9.03 18.20
CA ALA A 684 18.59 -9.07 18.73
C ALA A 684 18.92 -7.79 19.53
N ALA A 685 18.48 -6.62 19.03
CA ALA A 685 18.64 -5.34 19.72
C ALA A 685 17.84 -5.25 21.04
N LEU A 686 16.69 -5.92 21.16
CA LEU A 686 15.93 -6.00 22.42
C LEU A 686 16.52 -7.01 23.40
N GLY A 687 16.87 -8.20 22.91
CA GLY A 687 17.51 -9.25 23.71
C GLY A 687 18.89 -8.82 24.20
N ARG A 688 19.54 -7.91 23.47
CA ARG A 688 20.95 -7.54 23.62
C ARG A 688 21.85 -8.77 23.54
N ASP A 689 21.52 -9.65 22.60
CA ASP A 689 22.25 -10.89 22.34
C ASP A 689 23.30 -10.65 21.25
N ASP A 690 24.58 -10.74 21.61
CA ASP A 690 25.69 -10.45 20.70
C ASP A 690 25.81 -11.46 19.56
N LEU A 691 25.37 -12.72 19.75
CA LEU A 691 25.44 -13.76 18.73
C LEU A 691 24.33 -13.56 17.69
N GLU A 692 23.09 -13.35 18.14
CA GLU A 692 21.97 -12.98 17.26
C GLU A 692 22.29 -11.68 16.50
N ALA A 693 22.81 -10.66 17.19
CA ALA A 693 23.21 -9.37 16.61
C ALA A 693 24.31 -9.53 15.55
N ALA A 694 25.27 -10.42 15.79
CA ALA A 694 26.34 -10.73 14.85
C ALA A 694 25.87 -11.54 13.62
N ALA A 695 24.82 -12.35 13.74
CA ALA A 695 24.21 -13.08 12.62
C ALA A 695 23.42 -12.15 11.66
N VAL A 696 22.94 -11.01 12.16
CA VAL A 696 22.07 -10.06 11.44
C VAL A 696 22.72 -8.70 11.16
N ASN A 697 24.05 -8.63 11.21
CA ASN A 697 24.87 -7.46 10.84
C ASN A 697 24.68 -6.21 11.71
N LEU A 698 24.36 -6.38 13.00
CA LEU A 698 24.44 -5.29 13.99
C LEU A 698 25.83 -5.14 14.62
N VAL A 699 26.60 -6.23 14.67
CA VAL A 699 28.02 -6.20 15.07
C VAL A 699 28.88 -6.01 13.82
N ALA A 700 29.88 -5.12 13.89
CA ALA A 700 30.78 -4.83 12.78
C ALA A 700 31.62 -6.06 12.39
N LYS A 701 31.64 -6.38 11.09
CA LYS A 701 32.40 -7.47 10.48
C LYS A 701 32.91 -7.03 9.10
N GLU A 702 34.03 -7.59 8.64
CA GLU A 702 34.60 -7.29 7.31
C GLU A 702 33.71 -7.71 6.13
N LYS A 703 32.91 -8.77 6.34
CA LYS A 703 31.94 -9.29 5.37
C LYS A 703 30.56 -9.37 6.03
N PRO A 704 29.47 -9.07 5.29
CA PRO A 704 28.13 -9.20 5.82
C PRO A 704 27.79 -10.68 6.06
N ALA A 705 27.28 -10.98 7.25
CA ALA A 705 26.67 -12.25 7.56
C ALA A 705 25.39 -12.47 6.72
N ASP A 706 25.09 -13.74 6.43
CA ASP A 706 23.88 -14.15 5.74
C ASP A 706 23.14 -15.21 6.56
N VAL A 707 22.34 -14.73 7.52
CA VAL A 707 21.48 -15.53 8.41
C VAL A 707 20.70 -16.65 7.71
N TYR A 708 20.30 -16.47 6.45
CA TYR A 708 19.59 -17.48 5.67
C TYR A 708 20.48 -18.67 5.27
N THR A 709 21.75 -18.43 4.96
CA THR A 709 22.72 -19.48 4.66
C THR A 709 23.15 -20.21 5.92
N GLU A 710 23.35 -19.47 7.03
CA GLU A 710 23.63 -20.05 8.35
C GLU A 710 22.51 -21.01 8.81
N ILE A 711 21.24 -20.57 8.71
CA ILE A 711 20.09 -21.45 9.00
C ILE A 711 19.99 -22.60 8.00
N ALA A 712 20.31 -22.40 6.71
CA ALA A 712 20.31 -23.49 5.73
C ALA A 712 21.34 -24.58 6.08
N VAL A 713 22.55 -24.20 6.52
CA VAL A 713 23.58 -25.13 7.01
C VAL A 713 23.08 -25.86 8.26
N ARG A 714 22.49 -25.16 9.24
CA ARG A 714 21.94 -25.80 10.44
C ARG A 714 20.82 -26.79 10.13
N VAL A 715 19.94 -26.46 9.17
CA VAL A 715 18.88 -27.35 8.68
C VAL A 715 19.47 -28.58 7.97
N TYR A 716 20.53 -28.40 7.16
CA TYR A 716 21.25 -29.48 6.51
C TYR A 716 21.88 -30.45 7.52
N ASP A 717 22.55 -29.94 8.56
CA ASP A 717 23.16 -30.79 9.59
C ASP A 717 22.12 -31.61 10.36
N ILE A 718 20.98 -31.03 10.72
CA ILE A 718 19.88 -31.75 11.39
C ILE A 718 19.31 -32.82 10.47
N MET A 719 19.05 -32.50 9.19
CA MET A 719 18.56 -33.50 8.23
C MET A 719 19.58 -34.61 7.96
N ARG A 720 20.88 -34.30 7.92
CA ARG A 720 21.95 -35.28 7.77
C ARG A 720 22.04 -36.25 8.95
N GLN A 721 21.87 -35.75 10.17
CA GLN A 721 21.78 -36.59 11.36
C GLN A 721 20.51 -37.46 11.34
N ASP A 722 19.37 -36.88 10.98
CA ASP A 722 18.10 -37.59 10.84
C ASP A 722 18.12 -38.66 9.73
N SER A 723 18.81 -38.42 8.62
CA SER A 723 18.93 -39.38 7.50
C SER A 723 19.73 -40.62 7.87
N ASN A 724 20.60 -40.54 8.89
CA ASN A 724 21.40 -41.65 9.39
C ASN A 724 20.66 -42.47 10.47
N LYS A 725 19.48 -42.04 10.92
CA LYS A 725 18.65 -42.80 11.87
C LYS A 725 17.96 -43.96 11.16
N ASP A 726 17.72 -45.02 11.93
CA ASP A 726 16.93 -46.16 11.49
C ASP A 726 15.49 -45.74 11.11
N PRO A 727 15.03 -45.98 9.86
CA PRO A 727 13.67 -45.67 9.42
C PRO A 727 12.56 -46.31 10.25
N ASP A 728 12.78 -47.50 10.81
CA ASP A 728 11.76 -48.21 11.60
C ASP A 728 11.53 -47.53 12.96
N THR A 729 12.59 -46.96 13.53
CA THR A 729 12.54 -46.15 14.75
C THR A 729 12.20 -44.68 14.48
N PHE A 730 12.58 -44.13 13.32
CA PHE A 730 12.38 -42.73 12.95
C PHE A 730 11.90 -42.58 11.49
N PRO A 731 10.58 -42.64 11.23
CA PRO A 731 10.02 -42.63 9.87
C PRO A 731 10.39 -41.42 9.00
N ASN A 732 10.80 -40.29 9.60
CA ASN A 732 11.26 -39.13 8.84
C ASN A 732 12.67 -39.31 8.24
N ALA A 733 13.44 -40.34 8.61
CA ALA A 733 14.77 -40.62 8.04
C ALA A 733 14.72 -40.74 6.51
N LEU A 734 13.65 -41.35 5.97
CA LEU A 734 13.42 -41.44 4.53
C LEU A 734 13.14 -40.08 3.89
N LEU A 735 12.39 -39.20 4.57
CA LEU A 735 12.13 -37.84 4.10
C LEU A 735 13.42 -36.98 4.13
N ALA A 736 14.25 -37.16 5.16
CA ALA A 736 15.53 -36.48 5.29
C ALA A 736 16.49 -36.88 4.15
N LYS A 737 16.59 -38.18 3.82
CA LYS A 737 17.36 -38.66 2.65
C LYS A 737 16.91 -38.05 1.32
N VAL A 738 15.61 -37.84 1.13
CA VAL A 738 15.07 -37.21 -0.10
C VAL A 738 15.32 -35.69 -0.15
N LEU A 739 15.45 -35.04 1.00
CA LEU A 739 15.53 -33.59 1.11
C LEU A 739 16.96 -33.04 1.25
N ILE A 740 17.94 -33.86 1.63
CA ILE A 740 19.28 -33.38 2.00
C ILE A 740 19.95 -32.54 0.90
N ASP A 741 19.90 -32.99 -0.35
CA ASP A 741 20.45 -32.28 -1.52
C ASP A 741 19.57 -31.12 -2.02
N GLN A 742 18.41 -30.92 -1.39
CA GLN A 742 17.41 -29.91 -1.76
C GLN A 742 17.44 -28.67 -0.85
N ILE A 743 18.24 -28.70 0.21
CA ILE A 743 18.36 -27.60 1.18
C ILE A 743 19.27 -26.53 0.59
N ASP A 744 18.72 -25.33 0.41
CA ASP A 744 19.50 -24.15 0.06
C ASP A 744 18.95 -22.90 0.75
N ARG A 745 19.68 -21.79 0.60
CA ARG A 745 19.28 -20.46 1.06
C ARG A 745 17.88 -20.06 0.58
N LYS A 746 17.51 -20.38 -0.67
CA LYS A 746 16.24 -19.96 -1.31
C LYS A 746 15.03 -20.70 -0.73
N LEU A 747 15.22 -21.97 -0.33
CA LEU A 747 14.23 -22.79 0.36
C LEU A 747 13.87 -22.20 1.73
N VAL A 748 14.87 -21.87 2.55
CA VAL A 748 14.66 -21.39 3.92
C VAL A 748 14.35 -19.89 4.03
N LYS A 749 14.89 -19.04 3.12
CA LYS A 749 14.78 -17.57 3.16
C LYS A 749 13.35 -17.10 3.43
N GLN A 750 12.37 -17.59 2.68
CA GLN A 750 10.97 -17.14 2.84
C GLN A 750 10.34 -17.53 4.18
N THR A 751 10.66 -18.72 4.70
CA THR A 751 10.14 -19.16 5.99
C THR A 751 10.80 -18.41 7.12
N VAL A 752 12.13 -18.29 7.15
CA VAL A 752 12.86 -17.46 8.11
C VAL A 752 12.34 -16.02 8.12
N MET A 753 12.22 -15.38 6.94
CA MET A 753 11.70 -14.02 6.80
C MET A 753 10.27 -13.85 7.33
N THR A 754 9.43 -14.89 7.36
CA THR A 754 8.02 -14.77 7.75
C THR A 754 7.68 -15.37 9.11
N SER A 755 8.52 -16.25 9.65
CA SER A 755 8.42 -16.75 11.03
C SER A 755 8.47 -15.65 12.06
N VAL A 756 9.36 -14.67 11.85
CA VAL A 756 9.46 -13.48 12.70
C VAL A 756 8.18 -12.65 12.60
N TYR A 757 7.62 -12.51 11.40
CA TYR A 757 6.28 -11.94 11.19
C TYR A 757 5.14 -12.93 11.50
N GLY A 758 5.34 -13.87 12.41
CA GLY A 758 4.31 -14.74 12.97
C GLY A 758 3.63 -15.67 11.98
N VAL A 759 4.35 -16.18 10.97
CA VAL A 759 3.82 -17.29 10.18
C VAL A 759 3.58 -18.50 11.09
N THR A 760 2.41 -19.12 10.98
CA THR A 760 2.17 -20.39 11.66
C THR A 760 2.87 -21.53 10.93
N TYR A 761 3.09 -22.66 11.61
CA TYR A 761 3.61 -23.90 11.01
C TYR A 761 2.92 -24.28 9.68
N ILE A 762 1.60 -24.07 9.57
CA ILE A 762 0.84 -24.35 8.33
C ILE A 762 1.29 -23.42 7.19
N GLY A 763 1.55 -22.14 7.47
CA GLY A 763 2.05 -21.19 6.48
C GLY A 763 3.51 -21.44 6.11
N ALA A 764 4.38 -21.74 7.08
CA ALA A 764 5.77 -22.15 6.84
C ALA A 764 5.83 -23.39 5.91
N ARG A 765 5.05 -24.43 6.22
CA ARG A 765 4.90 -25.63 5.38
C ARG A 765 4.45 -25.28 3.96
N GLU A 766 3.49 -24.38 3.78
CA GLU A 766 2.99 -24.04 2.44
C GLU A 766 4.02 -23.27 1.60
N GLN A 767 4.81 -22.40 2.22
CA GLN A 767 5.92 -21.71 1.55
C GLN A 767 7.00 -22.71 1.10
N ILE A 768 7.41 -23.62 2.00
CA ILE A 768 8.38 -24.68 1.69
C ILE A 768 7.80 -25.62 0.61
N LYS A 769 6.51 -26.00 0.68
CA LYS A 769 5.86 -26.80 -0.36
C LYS A 769 5.95 -26.14 -1.74
N ARG A 770 5.68 -24.83 -1.80
CA ARG A 770 5.82 -24.07 -3.06
C ARG A 770 7.26 -24.08 -3.56
N ARG A 771 8.25 -23.82 -2.70
CA ARG A 771 9.67 -23.84 -3.08
C ARG A 771 10.17 -25.21 -3.53
N LEU A 772 9.75 -26.29 -2.87
CA LEU A 772 10.06 -27.67 -3.31
C LEU A 772 9.36 -28.00 -4.64
N GLY A 773 8.12 -27.54 -4.83
CA GLY A 773 7.39 -27.67 -6.09
C GLY A 773 8.03 -26.90 -7.26
N GLU A 774 8.57 -25.70 -7.00
CA GLU A 774 9.35 -24.92 -7.99
C GLU A 774 10.61 -25.66 -8.45
N LYS A 775 11.21 -26.51 -7.61
CA LYS A 775 12.39 -27.32 -7.97
C LYS A 775 12.06 -28.61 -8.74
N GLY A 776 10.83 -29.11 -8.67
CA GLY A 776 10.36 -30.25 -9.46
C GLY A 776 10.84 -31.66 -9.07
N PHE A 777 11.80 -31.81 -8.13
CA PHE A 777 12.37 -33.12 -7.77
C PHE A 777 11.37 -34.11 -7.12
N VAL A 778 10.34 -33.63 -6.43
CA VAL A 778 9.32 -34.48 -5.79
C VAL A 778 8.01 -34.35 -6.55
N THR A 779 7.73 -35.33 -7.41
CA THR A 779 6.57 -35.34 -8.32
C THR A 779 5.29 -35.90 -7.71
N ASP A 780 5.37 -36.75 -6.67
CA ASP A 780 4.20 -37.19 -5.90
C ASP A 780 3.76 -36.10 -4.91
N ASP A 781 2.52 -35.63 -5.08
CA ASP A 781 1.87 -34.63 -4.22
C ASP A 781 1.79 -35.05 -2.74
N ARG A 782 1.69 -36.36 -2.45
CA ARG A 782 1.63 -36.89 -1.07
C ARG A 782 3.01 -36.83 -0.41
N LEU A 783 4.04 -37.36 -1.08
CA LEU A 783 5.42 -37.27 -0.63
C LEU A 783 5.87 -35.81 -0.50
N LEU A 784 5.53 -34.94 -1.47
CA LEU A 784 5.81 -33.50 -1.43
C LEU A 784 5.18 -32.84 -0.19
N TYR A 785 3.93 -33.17 0.14
CA TYR A 785 3.27 -32.66 1.36
C TYR A 785 3.94 -33.17 2.65
N ALA A 786 4.32 -34.44 2.72
CA ALA A 786 5.01 -35.03 3.86
C ALA A 786 6.42 -34.44 4.07
N ALA A 787 7.20 -34.37 2.99
CA ALA A 787 8.51 -33.74 2.95
C ALA A 787 8.45 -32.26 3.40
N SER A 788 7.46 -31.51 2.90
CA SER A 788 7.24 -30.11 3.31
C SER A 788 6.88 -29.97 4.80
N CYS A 789 6.16 -30.94 5.38
CA CYS A 789 5.87 -30.97 6.81
C CYS A 789 7.15 -31.18 7.64
N TYR A 790 7.98 -32.15 7.26
CA TYR A 790 9.24 -32.41 7.94
C TYR A 790 10.21 -31.23 7.81
N ALA A 791 10.43 -30.73 6.59
CA ALA A 791 11.29 -29.58 6.34
C ALA A 791 10.85 -28.33 7.13
N ALA A 792 9.56 -28.02 7.19
CA ALA A 792 9.07 -26.89 7.99
C ALA A 792 9.32 -27.06 9.50
N LYS A 793 9.25 -28.29 10.04
CA LYS A 793 9.61 -28.53 11.45
C LYS A 793 11.10 -28.29 11.69
N VAL A 794 11.97 -28.83 10.84
CA VAL A 794 13.42 -28.68 10.98
C VAL A 794 13.85 -27.22 10.81
N THR A 795 13.30 -26.49 9.83
CA THR A 795 13.61 -25.06 9.63
C THR A 795 13.17 -24.20 10.83
N LEU A 796 12.00 -24.47 11.43
CA LEU A 796 11.54 -23.73 12.61
C LEU A 796 12.32 -24.11 13.87
N ALA A 797 12.78 -25.37 14.00
CA ALA A 797 13.65 -25.79 15.08
C ALA A 797 15.03 -25.11 14.98
N ALA A 798 15.68 -25.19 13.82
CA ALA A 798 16.96 -24.52 13.56
C ALA A 798 16.90 -23.00 13.81
N LEU A 799 15.85 -22.33 13.32
CA LEU A 799 15.63 -20.90 13.59
C LEU A 799 15.51 -20.62 15.10
N GLY A 800 14.79 -21.46 15.84
CA GLY A 800 14.59 -21.33 17.27
C GLY A 800 15.74 -21.82 18.16
N GLU A 801 16.79 -22.38 17.57
CA GLU A 801 18.10 -22.67 18.19
C GLU A 801 19.10 -21.54 17.95
N VAL A 802 19.11 -20.93 16.76
CA VAL A 802 20.00 -19.81 16.43
C VAL A 802 19.51 -18.49 17.05
N PHE A 803 18.19 -18.33 17.22
CA PHE A 803 17.58 -17.11 17.77
C PHE A 803 16.73 -17.42 19.03
N GLU A 804 17.41 -17.85 20.11
CA GLU A 804 16.77 -18.19 21.38
C GLU A 804 16.22 -16.95 22.13
N ALA A 805 16.96 -15.83 22.15
CA ALA A 805 16.52 -14.61 22.81
C ALA A 805 15.31 -13.99 22.08
N ALA A 806 15.35 -13.93 20.74
CA ALA A 806 14.19 -13.54 19.92
C ALA A 806 12.97 -14.42 20.21
N ARG A 807 13.17 -15.75 20.33
CA ARG A 807 12.12 -16.72 20.65
C ARG A 807 11.56 -16.52 22.06
N GLY A 808 12.39 -16.18 23.04
CA GLY A 808 11.98 -15.85 24.41
C GLY A 808 11.08 -14.60 24.45
N ILE A 809 11.51 -13.51 23.80
CA ILE A 809 10.73 -12.27 23.68
C ILE A 809 9.39 -12.55 22.96
N MET A 810 9.42 -13.29 21.86
CA MET A 810 8.24 -13.76 21.14
C MET A 810 7.25 -14.51 22.06
N GLY A 811 7.75 -15.46 22.86
CA GLY A 811 6.93 -16.20 23.83
C GLY A 811 6.24 -15.28 24.84
N TRP A 812 7.01 -14.41 25.50
CA TRP A 812 6.51 -13.46 26.50
C TRP A 812 5.38 -12.56 25.96
N LEU A 813 5.57 -12.01 24.76
CA LEU A 813 4.55 -11.19 24.09
C LEU A 813 3.26 -11.96 23.80
N GLY A 814 3.38 -13.23 23.40
CA GLY A 814 2.25 -14.11 23.18
C GLY A 814 1.43 -14.36 24.45
N ASP A 815 2.10 -14.52 25.59
CA ASP A 815 1.43 -14.69 26.88
C ASP A 815 0.79 -13.39 27.38
N CYS A 816 1.44 -12.24 27.25
CA CYS A 816 0.83 -10.93 27.55
C CYS A 816 -0.44 -10.71 26.71
N ALA A 817 -0.36 -10.95 25.39
CA ALA A 817 -1.47 -10.84 24.47
C ALA A 817 -2.64 -11.77 24.83
N LYS A 818 -2.33 -13.00 25.26
CA LYS A 818 -3.32 -13.99 25.72
C LYS A 818 -4.03 -13.54 26.99
N VAL A 819 -3.32 -12.96 27.96
CA VAL A 819 -3.91 -12.42 29.19
C VAL A 819 -4.85 -11.24 28.88
N ILE A 820 -4.41 -10.28 28.06
CA ILE A 820 -5.25 -9.14 27.63
C ILE A 820 -6.53 -9.61 26.92
N ALA A 821 -6.42 -10.64 26.07
CA ALA A 821 -7.58 -11.23 25.39
C ALA A 821 -8.53 -11.99 26.34
N CYS A 822 -8.04 -12.60 27.43
CA CYS A 822 -8.89 -13.19 28.46
C CYS A 822 -9.81 -12.16 29.14
N GLU A 823 -9.33 -10.92 29.31
CA GLU A 823 -10.11 -9.80 29.85
C GLU A 823 -11.05 -9.14 28.83
N ASN A 824 -11.16 -9.72 27.63
CA ASN A 824 -11.92 -9.17 26.50
C ASN A 824 -11.44 -7.77 26.03
N GLN A 825 -10.18 -7.44 26.29
CA GLN A 825 -9.56 -6.19 25.85
C GLN A 825 -8.80 -6.38 24.53
N ALA A 826 -8.65 -5.29 23.77
CA ALA A 826 -7.80 -5.30 22.57
C ALA A 826 -6.37 -4.91 22.96
N VAL A 827 -5.37 -5.62 22.43
CA VAL A 827 -3.97 -5.22 22.61
C VAL A 827 -3.75 -3.84 21.97
N CYS A 828 -3.23 -2.91 22.76
CA CYS A 828 -2.90 -1.56 22.33
C CYS A 828 -1.55 -1.13 22.92
N TRP A 829 -0.85 -0.26 22.22
CA TRP A 829 0.41 0.35 22.65
C TRP A 829 0.62 1.68 21.94
N THR A 830 1.61 2.44 22.38
CA THR A 830 2.07 3.64 21.68
C THR A 830 3.47 3.37 21.14
N THR A 831 3.73 3.68 19.87
CA THR A 831 5.08 3.62 19.29
C THR A 831 5.97 4.70 19.91
N PRO A 832 7.30 4.55 19.93
CA PRO A 832 8.21 5.60 20.40
C PRO A 832 8.15 6.93 19.61
N LEU A 833 7.56 6.96 18.41
CA LEU A 833 7.23 8.19 17.67
C LEU A 833 5.90 8.83 18.08
N GLY A 834 5.12 8.18 18.96
CA GLY A 834 3.86 8.67 19.49
C GLY A 834 2.59 8.17 18.80
N LEU A 835 2.68 7.36 17.74
CA LEU A 835 1.50 6.74 17.11
C LEU A 835 0.82 5.75 18.09
N PRO A 836 -0.47 5.94 18.46
CA PRO A 836 -1.22 4.94 19.19
C PRO A 836 -1.68 3.83 18.23
N VAL A 837 -1.42 2.58 18.59
CA VAL A 837 -1.79 1.38 17.82
C VAL A 837 -2.80 0.56 18.61
N VAL A 838 -3.87 0.15 17.95
CA VAL A 838 -4.91 -0.73 18.50
C VAL A 838 -5.10 -1.90 17.53
N GLN A 839 -5.05 -3.13 18.02
CA GLN A 839 -5.28 -4.30 17.16
C GLN A 839 -6.78 -4.46 16.84
N PRO A 840 -7.17 -4.61 15.56
CA PRO A 840 -8.58 -4.63 15.15
C PRO A 840 -9.26 -6.01 15.26
N TYR A 841 -8.69 -6.95 16.02
CA TYR A 841 -9.15 -8.36 16.08
C TYR A 841 -10.36 -8.55 17.00
N CYS A 842 -11.49 -7.98 16.58
CA CYS A 842 -12.80 -8.16 17.17
C CYS A 842 -13.59 -9.26 16.44
N LYS A 843 -14.48 -9.97 17.14
CA LYS A 843 -15.37 -10.97 16.51
C LYS A 843 -16.35 -10.25 15.61
N THR A 844 -16.23 -10.43 14.29
CA THR A 844 -17.16 -9.81 13.32
C THR A 844 -18.58 -10.36 13.50
N GLU A 845 -19.53 -9.47 13.73
CA GLU A 845 -20.95 -9.81 13.65
C GLU A 845 -21.42 -9.71 12.20
N ARG A 846 -22.19 -10.70 11.75
CA ARG A 846 -22.87 -10.63 10.46
C ARG A 846 -24.29 -10.15 10.68
N TYR A 847 -24.70 -9.18 9.90
CA TYR A 847 -26.08 -8.70 9.85
C TYR A 847 -26.55 -8.68 8.39
N GLN A 848 -27.85 -8.81 8.19
CA GLN A 848 -28.44 -8.90 6.86
C GLN A 848 -29.17 -7.59 6.54
N ILE A 849 -28.91 -7.06 5.35
CA ILE A 849 -29.65 -5.93 4.80
C ILE A 849 -30.40 -6.38 3.55
N ARG A 850 -31.63 -5.89 3.39
CA ARG A 850 -32.38 -6.04 2.14
C ARG A 850 -31.91 -4.98 1.15
N THR A 851 -31.39 -5.39 0.01
CA THR A 851 -31.25 -4.54 -1.18
C THR A 851 -32.20 -5.01 -2.28
N SER A 852 -32.20 -4.38 -3.44
CA SER A 852 -33.06 -4.78 -4.56
C SER A 852 -32.68 -6.15 -5.15
N LEU A 853 -31.40 -6.38 -5.43
CA LEU A 853 -30.91 -7.62 -6.03
C LEU A 853 -30.89 -8.83 -5.07
N GLN A 854 -30.51 -8.64 -3.79
CA GLN A 854 -30.48 -9.74 -2.81
C GLN A 854 -30.47 -9.26 -1.35
N LEU A 855 -30.59 -10.22 -0.42
CA LEU A 855 -30.30 -10.01 0.99
C LEU A 855 -28.78 -10.07 1.24
N LEU A 856 -28.10 -8.93 1.33
CA LEU A 856 -26.65 -8.88 1.55
C LEU A 856 -26.32 -9.16 3.02
N ALA A 857 -25.38 -10.06 3.28
CA ALA A 857 -24.80 -10.28 4.60
C ALA A 857 -23.56 -9.39 4.78
N LEU A 858 -23.74 -8.23 5.42
CA LEU A 858 -22.67 -7.32 5.79
C LEU A 858 -21.97 -7.78 7.08
N GLN A 859 -20.76 -7.29 7.29
CA GLN A 859 -19.99 -7.51 8.52
C GLN A 859 -19.84 -6.18 9.27
N ARG A 860 -20.06 -6.22 10.59
CA ARG A 860 -19.74 -5.13 11.51
C ARG A 860 -18.79 -5.62 12.61
N GLU A 861 -18.05 -4.69 13.19
CA GLU A 861 -17.25 -4.95 14.39
C GLU A 861 -18.20 -5.31 15.55
N GLY A 862 -18.05 -6.51 16.11
CA GLY A 862 -18.79 -6.93 17.30
C GLY A 862 -18.13 -6.40 18.58
N SER A 863 -18.89 -6.37 19.68
CA SER A 863 -18.40 -5.86 20.98
C SER A 863 -17.38 -6.78 21.66
N ALA A 864 -17.42 -8.08 21.36
CA ALA A 864 -16.48 -9.07 21.89
C ALA A 864 -15.19 -9.14 21.04
N THR A 865 -14.05 -9.08 21.71
CA THR A 865 -12.76 -9.52 21.15
C THR A 865 -12.76 -11.04 20.94
N VAL A 866 -11.85 -11.54 20.10
CA VAL A 866 -11.85 -12.96 19.73
C VAL A 866 -11.21 -13.83 20.83
N TYR A 867 -11.99 -14.17 21.86
CA TYR A 867 -11.61 -15.21 22.84
C TYR A 867 -12.48 -16.47 22.72
N SER A 868 -12.08 -17.42 21.87
CA SER A 868 -12.60 -18.81 21.89
C SER A 868 -11.82 -19.71 20.92
N ARG A 869 -11.11 -20.73 21.44
CA ARG A 869 -10.47 -21.92 20.79
C ARG A 869 -9.61 -21.75 19.51
N TYR A 870 -9.71 -20.63 18.81
CA TYR A 870 -8.89 -20.26 17.68
C TYR A 870 -7.50 -19.80 18.14
N LEU A 871 -7.34 -19.30 19.38
CA LEU A 871 -6.00 -18.99 19.90
C LEU A 871 -5.03 -20.19 19.91
N SER A 872 -5.50 -21.43 20.02
CA SER A 872 -4.65 -22.63 19.99
C SER A 872 -4.54 -23.32 18.62
N ARG A 873 -5.22 -22.83 17.57
CA ARG A 873 -5.22 -23.45 16.22
C ARG A 873 -5.28 -22.48 15.03
N SER A 874 -5.38 -21.18 15.27
CA SER A 874 -5.59 -20.14 14.24
C SER A 874 -4.39 -19.22 14.08
N ARG A 875 -4.40 -18.53 12.94
CA ARG A 875 -3.38 -17.60 12.45
C ARG A 875 -3.15 -16.37 13.32
N GLU A 876 -4.00 -16.12 14.33
CA GLU A 876 -4.09 -14.85 15.05
C GLU A 876 -3.13 -14.73 16.26
N VAL A 877 -2.69 -15.82 16.89
CA VAL A 877 -1.78 -15.72 18.07
C VAL A 877 -0.35 -15.47 17.68
N HIS A 878 0.13 -16.09 16.60
CA HIS A 878 1.41 -15.66 16.05
C HIS A 878 1.29 -14.26 15.41
N PHE A 879 0.10 -13.83 14.98
CA PHE A 879 -0.13 -12.44 14.56
C PHE A 879 0.00 -11.42 15.70
N LEU A 880 -0.31 -11.81 16.95
CA LEU A 880 -0.05 -10.98 18.13
C LEU A 880 1.47 -10.75 18.34
N LEU A 881 2.32 -11.75 18.03
CA LEU A 881 3.79 -11.62 18.03
C LEU A 881 4.31 -10.77 16.85
N THR A 882 3.79 -11.00 15.64
CA THR A 882 4.13 -10.25 14.40
C THR A 882 4.15 -8.74 14.59
N LEU A 883 3.29 -8.26 15.49
CA LEU A 883 3.01 -6.85 15.70
C LEU A 883 4.03 -6.17 16.62
N TYR A 884 4.78 -6.91 17.44
CA TYR A 884 5.86 -6.35 18.23
C TYR A 884 7.18 -6.23 17.46
N ILE A 885 7.37 -6.96 16.36
CA ILE A 885 8.46 -6.60 15.43
C ILE A 885 8.22 -5.20 14.85
N HIS A 886 6.97 -4.84 14.59
CA HIS A 886 6.61 -3.48 14.17
C HIS A 886 6.57 -2.46 15.30
N TRP A 887 6.83 -2.85 16.55
CA TRP A 887 7.16 -1.90 17.62
C TRP A 887 8.53 -1.22 17.40
N ILE A 888 9.39 -1.84 16.58
CA ILE A 888 10.84 -1.54 16.53
C ILE A 888 11.36 -1.32 15.10
N VAL A 889 10.90 -2.08 14.09
CA VAL A 889 11.39 -1.93 12.70
C VAL A 889 11.11 -0.54 12.08
N HIS A 890 10.30 0.29 12.75
CA HIS A 890 9.92 1.64 12.32
C HIS A 890 10.04 2.69 13.43
N THR A 891 10.90 2.43 14.42
CA THR A 891 11.56 3.47 15.21
C THR A 891 12.89 3.83 14.58
#